data_AF-A0A416W1C3-F1
#
_entry.id   AF-A0A416W1C3-F1
#
_cell.length_a   1.000
_cell.length_b   1.000
_cell.length_c   1.000
_cell.angle_alpha   90.00
_cell.angle_beta   90.00
_cell.angle_gamma   90.00
#
_symmetry.space_group_name_H-M   'P 1'
#
loop_
_entity.id
_entity.type
_entity.pdbx_description
1 polymer ?
#
loop_
_entity_poly.entity_id
_entity_poly.type
_entity_poly.pdbx_seq_one_letter_code
_entity_poly.pdbx_strand_id
1 'polypeptide(L)'
;MRHLLKTAILLTALLLLMATAAQAATTTPIVTYKKGGTTSYTLNFASAAGTGDALKDATDITATGTWTSSQVGYLKGALGTGTTVDTNATLLTADLSAAVWSAAEVYQLIGLFKNCTALTTVKLPAGGAPGGATFSQVFMGCSALQSVTNLSKFTKVSSFNSTFSDCSSLESVTLSPSGSSADEVDFSAAFLNCSKLTSIVNIDKFTNVNSFSNAFSNSILTSVTLSPSGSSAAAGVNFGNAFEGCSKLTSVVNLDKFKNVRSFSRTFYYCPVLESVTLPEGSTAAKVTFLQTFYQCFKLTSVVNLDKFKNASSFSSTFESCKLLPSVTLCPEGSTVDADITFYNAFKGCKALTSIANLDKYTKASNFSETFRGCEALKDITLPVPADATKSITFQYAFSGCTALERIANLGTYKNVSSLYYAFYQCSNLTYAILGNVPSITTDAFYAVNPNCLKYMPTGTDVSTLPTDWKNVIVGGKATGDIALKDKYGSDYCPFYCPQAFSMGDYTMTYTRTWTYATKQGGWNTLCLPFAATAQKMYSAAYQNLTPAATGKDGAYLLKTLAESPNTGEVVLTNAATVEAYKPYLVALPGGDFIGASLQGASVRFVSSANATIDKTPDTQQPLEGSQYSMYGTLSDYQADNLYLLYNEKTGSTITGSSFELYADGGGVHPFRAYIKGNTSAAMSAPRLVIKGGDDGATGIREASVGASSTEVPAVSYVYSIDGRLLRTVPASEYEQRLDGLERGIYIVNGVKEVVR
;
A
#
# COMPACT_ATOMS: atom_id res chain seq x y z
N MET A 1 -32.30 -55.32 -34.47
CA MET A 1 -33.36 -54.49 -35.08
C MET A 1 -33.41 -53.05 -34.55
N ARG A 2 -33.60 -52.77 -33.25
CA ARG A 2 -33.64 -51.38 -32.72
C ARG A 2 -32.38 -50.54 -32.98
N HIS A 3 -31.19 -51.15 -32.97
CA HIS A 3 -29.94 -50.44 -33.24
C HIS A 3 -29.81 -50.04 -34.72
N LEU A 4 -30.21 -50.93 -35.64
CA LEU A 4 -30.29 -50.69 -37.08
C LEU A 4 -31.34 -49.65 -37.44
N LEU A 5 -32.46 -49.60 -36.71
CA LEU A 5 -33.50 -48.57 -36.90
C LEU A 5 -33.00 -47.19 -36.47
N LYS A 6 -32.24 -47.08 -35.37
CA LYS A 6 -31.61 -45.81 -34.94
C LYS A 6 -30.54 -45.34 -35.91
N THR A 7 -29.66 -46.22 -36.40
CA THR A 7 -28.67 -45.85 -37.43
C THR A 7 -29.35 -45.51 -38.74
N ALA A 8 -30.39 -46.23 -39.16
CA ALA A 8 -31.16 -45.89 -40.35
C ALA A 8 -31.85 -44.53 -40.23
N ILE A 9 -32.47 -44.21 -39.08
CA ILE A 9 -33.10 -42.91 -38.81
C ILE A 9 -32.06 -41.77 -38.82
N LEU A 10 -30.89 -41.97 -38.21
CA LEU A 10 -29.79 -40.99 -38.26
C LEU A 10 -29.22 -40.85 -39.68
N LEU A 11 -29.10 -41.95 -40.44
CA LEU A 11 -28.63 -41.91 -41.82
C LEU A 11 -29.65 -41.21 -42.72
N THR A 12 -30.95 -41.47 -42.55
CA THR A 12 -32.01 -40.77 -43.28
C THR A 12 -32.14 -39.31 -42.87
N ALA A 13 -31.89 -38.96 -41.61
CA ALA A 13 -31.84 -37.57 -41.17
C ALA A 13 -30.61 -36.85 -41.76
N LEU A 14 -29.46 -37.52 -41.82
CA LEU A 14 -28.24 -37.01 -42.46
C LEU A 14 -28.40 -36.90 -43.99
N LEU A 15 -29.05 -37.87 -44.63
CA LEU A 15 -29.40 -37.84 -46.06
C LEU A 15 -30.48 -36.79 -46.38
N LEU A 16 -31.45 -36.54 -45.48
CA LEU A 16 -32.38 -35.42 -45.62
C LEU A 16 -31.67 -34.08 -45.42
N LEU A 17 -30.75 -33.97 -44.45
CA LEU A 17 -29.92 -32.78 -44.22
C LEU A 17 -29.01 -32.51 -45.43
N MET A 18 -28.42 -33.55 -46.01
CA MET A 18 -27.61 -33.46 -47.24
C MET A 18 -28.47 -33.20 -48.49
N ALA A 19 -29.71 -33.69 -48.54
CA ALA A 19 -30.66 -33.38 -49.61
C ALA A 19 -31.19 -31.93 -49.53
N THR A 20 -31.42 -31.39 -48.32
CA THR A 20 -31.72 -29.97 -48.11
C THR A 20 -30.51 -29.07 -48.39
N ALA A 21 -29.29 -29.55 -48.13
CA ALA A 21 -28.05 -28.86 -48.50
C ALA A 21 -27.79 -28.91 -50.03
N ALA A 22 -28.16 -29.99 -50.71
CA ALA A 22 -28.10 -30.11 -52.17
C ALA A 22 -29.21 -29.29 -52.88
N GLN A 23 -30.36 -29.09 -52.23
CA GLN A 23 -31.42 -28.19 -52.69
C GLN A 23 -31.11 -26.70 -52.36
N ALA A 24 -30.15 -26.43 -51.48
CA ALA A 24 -29.62 -25.09 -51.18
C ALA A 24 -28.52 -24.62 -52.18
N ALA A 25 -28.17 -25.44 -53.17
CA ALA A 25 -27.19 -25.07 -54.21
C ALA A 25 -27.72 -24.06 -55.25
N THR A 26 -28.95 -23.55 -55.12
CA THR A 26 -29.62 -22.77 -56.17
C THR A 26 -30.33 -21.48 -55.73
N THR A 27 -30.19 -21.02 -54.49
CA THR A 27 -30.80 -19.74 -54.06
C THR A 27 -29.82 -18.57 -54.16
N THR A 28 -30.09 -17.64 -55.07
CA THR A 28 -29.36 -16.39 -55.28
C THR A 28 -29.18 -15.60 -53.96
N PRO A 29 -27.98 -15.08 -53.65
CA PRO A 29 -27.76 -14.23 -52.48
C PRO A 29 -28.49 -12.89 -52.66
N ILE A 30 -29.47 -12.63 -51.79
CA ILE A 30 -30.36 -11.48 -51.89
C ILE A 30 -30.42 -10.75 -50.56
N VAL A 31 -30.40 -9.41 -50.60
CA VAL A 31 -30.75 -8.56 -49.47
C VAL A 31 -32.06 -7.84 -49.75
N THR A 32 -33.04 -7.99 -48.87
CA THR A 32 -34.22 -7.13 -48.80
C THR A 32 -33.95 -6.03 -47.78
N TYR A 33 -34.23 -4.78 -48.08
CA TYR A 33 -33.93 -3.66 -47.20
C TYR A 33 -35.02 -2.59 -47.19
N LYS A 34 -35.06 -1.76 -46.15
CA LYS A 34 -35.96 -0.59 -46.04
C LYS A 34 -35.17 0.71 -46.03
N LYS A 35 -35.74 1.77 -46.61
CA LYS A 35 -35.28 3.17 -46.48
C LYS A 35 -36.40 3.98 -45.84
N GLY A 36 -36.13 4.67 -44.73
CA GLY A 36 -37.15 5.45 -44.00
C GLY A 36 -38.34 4.61 -43.49
N GLY A 37 -38.12 3.34 -43.13
CA GLY A 37 -39.09 2.48 -42.42
C GLY A 37 -40.32 1.97 -43.19
N THR A 38 -40.58 2.44 -44.42
CA THR A 38 -41.91 2.24 -45.06
C THR A 38 -41.88 1.40 -46.34
N THR A 39 -40.86 1.54 -47.18
CA THR A 39 -40.78 0.85 -48.49
C THR A 39 -39.69 -0.22 -48.49
N SER A 40 -40.03 -1.43 -48.91
CA SER A 40 -39.10 -2.55 -49.07
C SER A 40 -38.51 -2.62 -50.47
N TYR A 41 -37.20 -2.81 -50.56
CA TYR A 41 -36.42 -2.95 -51.78
C TYR A 41 -35.63 -4.25 -51.74
N THR A 42 -35.15 -4.72 -52.90
CA THR A 42 -34.37 -5.95 -53.01
C THR A 42 -33.12 -5.70 -53.86
N LEU A 43 -32.00 -6.29 -53.46
CA LEU A 43 -30.71 -6.19 -54.14
C LEU A 43 -30.07 -7.58 -54.27
N ASN A 44 -29.56 -7.90 -55.44
CA ASN A 44 -28.90 -9.17 -55.77
C ASN A 44 -27.38 -9.04 -55.58
N PHE A 45 -26.78 -9.98 -54.85
CA PHE A 45 -25.35 -10.01 -54.53
C PHE A 45 -24.59 -11.12 -55.27
N ALA A 46 -25.15 -11.69 -56.33
CA ALA A 46 -24.48 -12.73 -57.13
C ALA A 46 -23.16 -12.22 -57.75
N SER A 47 -23.06 -10.91 -58.02
CA SER A 47 -21.84 -10.21 -58.43
C SER A 47 -21.73 -8.84 -57.74
N ALA A 48 -20.57 -8.17 -57.87
CA ALA A 48 -20.36 -6.82 -57.33
C ALA A 48 -21.13 -5.72 -58.08
N ALA A 49 -21.69 -6.04 -59.25
CA ALA A 49 -22.32 -5.06 -60.11
C ALA A 49 -23.60 -4.50 -59.45
N GLY A 50 -23.66 -3.18 -59.26
CA GLY A 50 -24.82 -2.51 -58.69
C GLY A 50 -24.93 -2.55 -57.16
N THR A 51 -23.96 -3.15 -56.44
CA THR A 51 -23.99 -3.19 -54.97
C THR A 51 -23.47 -1.89 -54.34
N GLY A 52 -22.46 -1.24 -54.94
CA GLY A 52 -22.01 0.14 -54.65
C GLY A 52 -22.07 0.54 -53.18
N ASP A 53 -22.66 1.70 -52.89
CA ASP A 53 -23.07 2.14 -51.54
C ASP A 53 -24.60 1.99 -51.34
N ALA A 54 -25.22 0.99 -51.99
CA ALA A 54 -26.67 0.94 -52.17
C ALA A 54 -27.48 0.84 -50.86
N LEU A 55 -26.84 0.38 -49.78
CA LEU A 55 -27.42 0.16 -48.45
C LEU A 55 -26.95 1.17 -47.39
N LYS A 56 -26.21 2.23 -47.76
CA LYS A 56 -25.72 3.26 -46.81
C LYS A 56 -26.83 3.99 -46.04
N ASP A 57 -28.00 4.12 -46.67
CA ASP A 57 -29.19 4.80 -46.14
C ASP A 57 -30.29 3.81 -45.69
N ALA A 58 -29.97 2.51 -45.64
CA ALA A 58 -30.93 1.48 -45.26
C ALA A 58 -31.14 1.45 -43.74
N THR A 59 -32.39 1.36 -43.28
CA THR A 59 -32.72 1.23 -41.85
C THR A 59 -32.69 -0.22 -41.39
N ASP A 60 -33.07 -1.15 -42.26
CA ASP A 60 -33.18 -2.57 -41.94
C ASP A 60 -32.74 -3.39 -43.15
N ILE A 61 -32.00 -4.47 -42.92
CA ILE A 61 -31.63 -5.44 -43.96
C ILE A 61 -32.01 -6.87 -43.56
N THR A 62 -32.38 -7.68 -44.54
CA THR A 62 -32.59 -9.13 -44.41
C THR A 62 -31.87 -9.86 -45.54
N ALA A 63 -30.86 -10.67 -45.21
CA ALA A 63 -30.11 -11.46 -46.18
C ALA A 63 -30.63 -12.90 -46.25
N THR A 64 -30.78 -13.40 -47.48
CA THR A 64 -31.25 -14.75 -47.80
C THR A 64 -30.39 -15.37 -48.90
N GLY A 65 -30.53 -16.68 -49.10
CA GLY A 65 -29.81 -17.41 -50.15
C GLY A 65 -28.42 -17.87 -49.72
N THR A 66 -27.64 -18.37 -50.67
CA THR A 66 -26.31 -18.95 -50.43
C THR A 66 -25.23 -17.93 -50.77
N TRP A 67 -24.36 -17.64 -49.80
CA TRP A 67 -23.37 -16.56 -49.90
C TRP A 67 -21.95 -17.11 -49.91
N THR A 68 -21.11 -16.58 -50.78
CA THR A 68 -19.66 -16.79 -50.72
C THR A 68 -18.96 -15.71 -49.89
N SER A 69 -17.70 -15.94 -49.49
CA SER A 69 -16.94 -14.92 -48.74
C SER A 69 -16.75 -13.63 -49.54
N SER A 70 -16.62 -13.70 -50.87
CA SER A 70 -16.53 -12.50 -51.72
C SER A 70 -17.84 -11.68 -51.72
N GLN A 71 -18.98 -12.36 -51.68
CA GLN A 71 -20.30 -11.71 -51.68
C GLN A 71 -20.59 -11.03 -50.34
N VAL A 72 -20.11 -11.59 -49.23
CA VAL A 72 -20.10 -10.88 -47.93
C VAL A 72 -19.24 -9.60 -48.02
N GLY A 73 -18.15 -9.63 -48.77
CA GLY A 73 -17.37 -8.43 -49.11
C GLY A 73 -18.15 -7.38 -49.91
N TYR A 74 -19.01 -7.81 -50.85
CA TYR A 74 -19.90 -6.89 -51.58
C TYR A 74 -20.96 -6.27 -50.66
N LEU A 75 -21.50 -7.05 -49.71
CA LEU A 75 -22.42 -6.54 -48.68
C LEU A 75 -21.77 -5.46 -47.81
N LYS A 76 -20.52 -5.68 -47.39
CA LYS A 76 -19.72 -4.67 -46.68
C LYS A 76 -19.59 -3.38 -47.49
N GLY A 77 -19.28 -3.48 -48.79
CA GLY A 77 -19.24 -2.34 -49.70
C GLY A 77 -20.58 -1.60 -49.76
N ALA A 78 -21.67 -2.35 -49.97
CA ALA A 78 -23.03 -1.81 -50.05
C ALA A 78 -23.47 -1.06 -48.80
N LEU A 79 -23.03 -1.51 -47.62
CA LEU A 79 -23.30 -0.87 -46.33
C LEU A 79 -22.48 0.40 -46.10
N GLY A 80 -21.47 0.67 -46.94
CA GLY A 80 -20.53 1.76 -46.73
C GLY A 80 -19.69 1.53 -45.47
N THR A 81 -19.22 0.31 -45.22
CA THR A 81 -18.35 -0.02 -44.06
C THR A 81 -16.93 -0.43 -44.52
N GLY A 82 -16.58 -0.04 -45.74
CA GLY A 82 -15.39 -0.43 -46.48
C GLY A 82 -14.07 0.10 -45.92
N THR A 83 -14.05 1.37 -45.48
CA THR A 83 -12.83 2.10 -45.12
C THR A 83 -12.79 2.51 -43.63
N THR A 84 -11.75 3.22 -43.21
CA THR A 84 -11.58 3.71 -41.82
C THR A 84 -12.39 4.96 -41.50
N VAL A 85 -12.88 5.69 -42.51
CA VAL A 85 -13.65 6.93 -42.35
C VAL A 85 -15.15 6.74 -42.54
N ASP A 86 -15.57 5.61 -43.10
CA ASP A 86 -16.99 5.39 -43.37
C ASP A 86 -17.77 5.12 -42.08
N THR A 87 -18.94 5.73 -41.96
CA THR A 87 -19.90 5.59 -40.87
C THR A 87 -21.29 5.32 -41.46
N ASN A 88 -21.97 4.29 -40.95
CA ASN A 88 -23.37 4.04 -41.30
C ASN A 88 -24.26 4.39 -40.10
N ALA A 89 -24.81 5.60 -40.14
CA ALA A 89 -25.63 6.12 -39.04
C ALA A 89 -27.12 5.78 -39.18
N THR A 90 -27.52 4.98 -40.19
CA THR A 90 -28.93 4.75 -40.51
C THR A 90 -29.40 3.32 -40.23
N LEU A 91 -28.51 2.33 -40.33
CA LEU A 91 -28.85 0.92 -40.13
C LEU A 91 -29.20 0.64 -38.67
N LEU A 92 -30.45 0.28 -38.40
CA LEU A 92 -31.00 -0.07 -37.09
C LEU A 92 -30.92 -1.57 -36.83
N THR A 93 -31.22 -2.40 -37.84
CA THR A 93 -31.26 -3.87 -37.70
C THR A 93 -30.66 -4.60 -38.91
N ALA A 94 -30.01 -5.74 -38.66
CA ALA A 94 -29.51 -6.63 -39.71
C ALA A 94 -29.87 -8.10 -39.43
N ASP A 95 -30.68 -8.71 -40.28
CA ASP A 95 -31.09 -10.11 -40.17
C ASP A 95 -30.45 -10.97 -41.27
N LEU A 96 -29.40 -11.71 -40.93
CA LEU A 96 -28.72 -12.65 -41.82
C LEU A 96 -29.08 -14.10 -41.48
N SER A 97 -30.09 -14.34 -40.63
CA SER A 97 -30.37 -15.68 -40.11
C SER A 97 -30.75 -16.70 -41.18
N ALA A 98 -31.32 -16.25 -42.29
CA ALA A 98 -31.70 -17.05 -43.46
C ALA A 98 -30.62 -17.14 -44.55
N ALA A 99 -29.46 -16.49 -44.36
CA ALA A 99 -28.30 -16.67 -45.24
C ALA A 99 -27.59 -17.99 -44.93
N VAL A 100 -27.16 -18.70 -45.97
CA VAL A 100 -26.47 -20.00 -45.85
C VAL A 100 -25.02 -19.84 -46.31
N TRP A 101 -24.09 -20.26 -45.45
CA TRP A 101 -22.66 -20.22 -45.70
C TRP A 101 -22.11 -21.64 -45.86
N SER A 102 -21.28 -21.85 -46.89
CA SER A 102 -20.78 -23.17 -47.26
C SER A 102 -19.60 -23.63 -46.38
N ALA A 103 -19.30 -24.92 -46.40
CA ALA A 103 -18.13 -25.49 -45.72
C ALA A 103 -16.82 -25.34 -46.52
N ALA A 104 -16.89 -24.87 -47.77
CA ALA A 104 -15.77 -24.89 -48.71
C ALA A 104 -14.75 -23.77 -48.50
N GLU A 105 -15.10 -22.73 -47.74
CA GLU A 105 -14.27 -21.54 -47.56
C GLU A 105 -14.33 -20.99 -46.13
N VAL A 106 -13.29 -20.23 -45.77
CA VAL A 106 -13.24 -19.45 -44.53
C VAL A 106 -13.78 -18.06 -44.80
N TYR A 107 -14.80 -17.64 -44.06
CA TYR A 107 -15.47 -16.36 -44.26
C TYR A 107 -14.71 -15.21 -43.60
N GLN A 108 -14.35 -14.20 -44.40
CA GLN A 108 -13.72 -12.97 -43.93
C GLN A 108 -14.80 -11.91 -43.66
N LEU A 109 -15.27 -11.78 -42.42
CA LEU A 109 -16.29 -10.76 -42.07
C LEU A 109 -15.68 -9.39 -41.75
N ILE A 110 -14.41 -9.15 -42.10
CA ILE A 110 -13.63 -8.04 -41.56
C ILE A 110 -14.34 -6.70 -41.76
N GLY A 111 -14.80 -6.09 -40.67
CA GLY A 111 -15.49 -4.80 -40.67
C GLY A 111 -16.88 -4.77 -41.29
N LEU A 112 -17.59 -5.90 -41.42
CA LEU A 112 -18.89 -5.97 -42.12
C LEU A 112 -19.91 -4.91 -41.66
N PHE A 113 -20.04 -4.69 -40.34
CA PHE A 113 -20.92 -3.69 -39.73
C PHE A 113 -20.13 -2.59 -39.01
N LYS A 114 -18.84 -2.40 -39.34
CA LYS A 114 -18.01 -1.39 -38.69
C LYS A 114 -18.65 0.00 -38.78
N ASN A 115 -18.62 0.74 -37.68
CA ASN A 115 -19.17 2.08 -37.53
C ASN A 115 -20.67 2.20 -37.91
N CYS A 116 -21.44 1.11 -37.80
CA CYS A 116 -22.90 1.17 -37.88
C CYS A 116 -23.47 1.72 -36.56
N THR A 117 -23.35 3.03 -36.33
CA THR A 117 -23.56 3.65 -35.01
C THR A 117 -25.01 3.59 -34.51
N ALA A 118 -25.98 3.41 -35.42
CA ALA A 118 -27.39 3.23 -35.09
C ALA A 118 -27.82 1.75 -34.92
N LEU A 119 -26.93 0.79 -35.20
CA LEU A 119 -27.26 -0.63 -35.24
C LEU A 119 -27.50 -1.17 -33.83
N THR A 120 -28.73 -1.64 -33.59
CA THR A 120 -29.16 -2.11 -32.26
C THR A 120 -29.14 -3.63 -32.15
N THR A 121 -29.49 -4.33 -33.23
CA THR A 121 -29.62 -5.80 -33.23
C THR A 121 -29.09 -6.41 -34.53
N VAL A 122 -28.41 -7.55 -34.38
CA VAL A 122 -27.93 -8.35 -35.50
C VAL A 122 -28.31 -9.80 -35.28
N LYS A 123 -28.82 -10.47 -36.31
CA LYS A 123 -28.95 -11.93 -36.33
C LYS A 123 -27.97 -12.48 -37.36
N LEU A 124 -27.00 -13.25 -36.91
CA LEU A 124 -26.05 -13.93 -37.80
C LEU A 124 -26.67 -15.19 -38.43
N PRO A 125 -26.08 -15.73 -39.51
CA PRO A 125 -26.51 -16.99 -40.12
C PRO A 125 -26.76 -18.11 -39.11
N ALA A 126 -27.94 -18.74 -39.18
CA ALA A 126 -28.35 -19.77 -38.22
C ALA A 126 -27.47 -21.04 -38.30
N GLY A 127 -26.85 -21.29 -39.46
CA GLY A 127 -25.91 -22.39 -39.70
C GLY A 127 -24.47 -22.10 -39.29
N GLY A 128 -24.15 -20.89 -38.82
CA GLY A 128 -22.77 -20.47 -38.55
C GLY A 128 -21.92 -20.39 -39.83
N ALA A 129 -20.61 -20.66 -39.69
CA ALA A 129 -19.65 -20.73 -40.79
C ALA A 129 -18.84 -22.04 -40.70
N PRO A 130 -19.33 -23.15 -41.31
CA PRO A 130 -18.70 -24.47 -41.12
C PRO A 130 -17.23 -24.53 -41.58
N GLY A 131 -16.86 -23.79 -42.62
CA GLY A 131 -15.46 -23.70 -43.09
C GLY A 131 -14.54 -22.90 -42.16
N GLY A 132 -15.11 -22.01 -41.35
CA GLY A 132 -14.44 -21.10 -40.42
C GLY A 132 -14.77 -19.63 -40.67
N ALA A 133 -14.47 -18.76 -39.70
CA ALA A 133 -14.73 -17.33 -39.82
C ALA A 133 -13.70 -16.46 -39.08
N THR A 134 -13.49 -15.25 -39.59
CA THR A 134 -12.71 -14.18 -38.94
C THR A 134 -13.65 -13.03 -38.59
N PHE A 135 -13.80 -12.70 -37.30
CA PHE A 135 -14.70 -11.64 -36.80
C PHE A 135 -14.01 -10.28 -36.59
N SER A 136 -12.84 -10.05 -37.18
CA SER A 136 -12.06 -8.84 -36.93
C SER A 136 -12.86 -7.57 -37.27
N GLN A 137 -13.00 -6.65 -36.31
CA GLN A 137 -13.69 -5.36 -36.45
C GLN A 137 -15.15 -5.41 -36.90
N VAL A 138 -15.83 -6.58 -36.88
CA VAL A 138 -17.18 -6.74 -37.47
C VAL A 138 -18.18 -5.71 -36.97
N PHE A 139 -18.23 -5.46 -35.66
CA PHE A 139 -19.14 -4.50 -35.02
C PHE A 139 -18.39 -3.32 -34.37
N MET A 140 -17.12 -3.11 -34.72
CA MET A 140 -16.34 -2.02 -34.13
C MET A 140 -17.05 -0.68 -34.35
N GLY A 141 -17.25 0.11 -33.30
CA GLY A 141 -17.94 1.41 -33.37
C GLY A 141 -19.47 1.34 -33.43
N CYS A 142 -20.09 0.15 -33.31
CA CYS A 142 -21.55 0.03 -33.22
C CYS A 142 -22.04 0.42 -31.81
N SER A 143 -21.97 1.70 -31.48
CA SER A 143 -22.22 2.20 -30.12
C SER A 143 -23.64 1.95 -29.60
N ALA A 144 -24.63 1.77 -30.50
CA ALA A 144 -26.01 1.42 -30.14
C ALA A 144 -26.27 -0.10 -30.05
N LEU A 145 -25.29 -0.97 -30.35
CA LEU A 145 -25.50 -2.42 -30.43
C LEU A 145 -25.80 -3.02 -29.06
N GLN A 146 -26.96 -3.66 -28.95
CA GLN A 146 -27.47 -4.27 -27.71
C GLN A 146 -27.40 -5.80 -27.76
N SER A 147 -27.60 -6.42 -28.94
CA SER A 147 -27.60 -7.88 -29.04
C SER A 147 -27.14 -8.41 -30.40
N VAL A 148 -26.45 -9.55 -30.36
CA VAL A 148 -26.10 -10.36 -31.54
C VAL A 148 -26.60 -11.78 -31.33
N THR A 149 -27.55 -12.20 -32.15
CA THR A 149 -28.13 -13.55 -32.14
C THR A 149 -27.35 -14.48 -33.06
N ASN A 150 -27.32 -15.77 -32.73
CA ASN A 150 -26.62 -16.85 -33.46
C ASN A 150 -25.08 -16.79 -33.46
N LEU A 151 -24.44 -15.87 -32.73
CA LEU A 151 -22.98 -15.87 -32.58
C LEU A 151 -22.45 -17.19 -32.00
N SER A 152 -23.23 -17.84 -31.13
CA SER A 152 -22.93 -19.15 -30.55
C SER A 152 -22.89 -20.31 -31.56
N LYS A 153 -23.30 -20.10 -32.80
CA LYS A 153 -23.24 -21.09 -33.89
C LYS A 153 -21.88 -21.13 -34.60
N PHE A 154 -21.01 -20.16 -34.33
CA PHE A 154 -19.69 -20.08 -34.96
C PHE A 154 -18.65 -20.84 -34.13
N THR A 155 -18.42 -22.10 -34.49
CA THR A 155 -17.55 -23.04 -33.73
C THR A 155 -16.11 -23.11 -34.25
N LYS A 156 -15.76 -22.35 -35.28
CA LYS A 156 -14.41 -22.34 -35.90
C LYS A 156 -13.99 -20.89 -36.21
N VAL A 157 -13.92 -20.06 -35.17
CA VAL A 157 -13.51 -18.65 -35.25
C VAL A 157 -12.03 -18.52 -34.88
N SER A 158 -11.22 -17.94 -35.75
CA SER A 158 -9.78 -17.72 -35.50
C SER A 158 -9.46 -16.36 -34.87
N SER A 159 -10.38 -15.39 -34.94
CA SER A 159 -10.15 -14.06 -34.39
C SER A 159 -11.45 -13.33 -34.06
N PHE A 160 -11.48 -12.75 -32.86
CA PHE A 160 -12.43 -11.74 -32.40
C PHE A 160 -11.77 -10.35 -32.27
N ASN A 161 -10.67 -10.11 -33.01
CA ASN A 161 -9.90 -8.87 -32.89
C ASN A 161 -10.79 -7.63 -33.09
N SER A 162 -10.91 -6.76 -32.08
CA SER A 162 -11.76 -5.57 -32.11
C SER A 162 -13.23 -5.81 -32.50
N THR A 163 -13.76 -7.04 -32.39
CA THR A 163 -15.10 -7.38 -32.92
C THR A 163 -16.20 -6.47 -32.38
N PHE A 164 -16.21 -6.20 -31.08
CA PHE A 164 -17.17 -5.34 -30.39
C PHE A 164 -16.54 -4.08 -29.79
N SER A 165 -15.35 -3.67 -30.27
CA SER A 165 -14.71 -2.43 -29.77
C SER A 165 -15.68 -1.25 -29.92
N ASP A 166 -15.83 -0.45 -28.87
CA ASP A 166 -16.70 0.73 -28.79
C ASP A 166 -18.21 0.44 -28.90
N CYS A 167 -18.63 -0.83 -28.71
CA CYS A 167 -20.04 -1.21 -28.53
C CYS A 167 -20.53 -0.84 -27.12
N SER A 168 -20.60 0.46 -26.82
CA SER A 168 -20.90 0.98 -25.48
C SER A 168 -22.31 0.66 -24.94
N SER A 169 -23.23 0.21 -25.79
CA SER A 169 -24.57 -0.26 -25.37
C SER A 169 -24.68 -1.77 -25.14
N LEU A 170 -23.63 -2.54 -25.39
CA LEU A 170 -23.65 -4.00 -25.33
C LEU A 170 -23.58 -4.49 -23.88
N GLU A 171 -24.64 -5.15 -23.41
CA GLU A 171 -24.74 -5.60 -22.01
C GLU A 171 -24.24 -7.04 -21.81
N SER A 172 -24.44 -7.91 -22.81
CA SER A 172 -23.99 -9.29 -22.77
C SER A 172 -23.72 -9.87 -24.16
N VAL A 173 -22.87 -10.88 -24.23
CA VAL A 173 -22.59 -11.65 -25.44
C VAL A 173 -22.59 -13.15 -25.12
N THR A 174 -23.19 -13.96 -25.99
CA THR A 174 -23.13 -15.42 -25.90
C THR A 174 -22.26 -15.99 -27.01
N LEU A 175 -21.12 -16.56 -26.62
CA LEU A 175 -20.19 -17.23 -27.52
C LEU A 175 -20.55 -18.72 -27.68
N SER A 176 -19.80 -19.41 -28.54
CA SER A 176 -19.97 -20.84 -28.81
C SER A 176 -19.80 -21.68 -27.53
N PRO A 177 -20.76 -22.56 -27.18
CA PRO A 177 -20.67 -23.44 -26.01
C PRO A 177 -19.61 -24.54 -26.16
N SER A 178 -19.13 -24.78 -27.38
CA SER A 178 -18.04 -25.72 -27.67
C SER A 178 -16.69 -25.03 -27.91
N GLY A 179 -16.59 -23.71 -27.67
CA GLY A 179 -15.40 -22.93 -27.98
C GLY A 179 -15.17 -22.79 -29.50
N SER A 180 -13.89 -22.73 -29.89
CA SER A 180 -13.45 -22.69 -31.29
C SER A 180 -12.51 -23.85 -31.62
N SER A 181 -12.76 -24.53 -32.73
CA SER A 181 -11.87 -25.54 -33.29
C SER A 181 -10.77 -24.97 -34.21
N ALA A 182 -10.53 -23.66 -34.19
CA ALA A 182 -9.36 -23.06 -34.84
C ALA A 182 -8.07 -23.42 -34.09
N ASP A 183 -6.89 -23.27 -34.70
CA ASP A 183 -5.62 -23.56 -34.00
C ASP A 183 -5.37 -22.55 -32.89
N GLU A 184 -5.67 -21.28 -33.17
CA GLU A 184 -5.54 -20.17 -32.22
C GLU A 184 -6.72 -19.20 -32.36
N VAL A 185 -7.02 -18.51 -31.25
CA VAL A 185 -8.06 -17.49 -31.19
C VAL A 185 -7.49 -16.21 -30.61
N ASP A 186 -7.59 -15.12 -31.36
CA ASP A 186 -7.21 -13.77 -30.91
C ASP A 186 -8.44 -13.02 -30.35
N PHE A 187 -8.43 -12.66 -29.06
CA PHE A 187 -9.45 -11.81 -28.42
C PHE A 187 -8.99 -10.35 -28.26
N SER A 188 -7.91 -9.93 -28.93
CA SER A 188 -7.36 -8.60 -28.75
C SER A 188 -8.41 -7.51 -29.03
N ALA A 189 -8.62 -6.61 -28.06
CA ALA A 189 -9.61 -5.53 -28.09
C ALA A 189 -11.06 -5.97 -28.39
N ALA A 190 -11.40 -7.26 -28.22
CA ALA A 190 -12.69 -7.81 -28.62
C ALA A 190 -13.89 -7.06 -28.01
N PHE A 191 -13.76 -6.59 -26.77
CA PHE A 191 -14.79 -5.84 -26.03
C PHE A 191 -14.23 -4.52 -25.44
N LEU A 192 -13.23 -3.92 -26.09
CA LEU A 192 -12.69 -2.63 -25.69
C LEU A 192 -13.81 -1.56 -25.65
N ASN A 193 -13.86 -0.75 -24.59
CA ASN A 193 -14.86 0.32 -24.40
C ASN A 193 -16.33 -0.14 -24.43
N CYS A 194 -16.60 -1.43 -24.16
CA CYS A 194 -17.95 -1.93 -23.91
C CYS A 194 -18.41 -1.57 -22.48
N SER A 195 -18.67 -0.29 -22.24
CA SER A 195 -18.89 0.29 -20.90
C SER A 195 -20.14 -0.18 -20.16
N LYS A 196 -21.04 -0.91 -20.82
CA LYS A 196 -22.21 -1.58 -20.21
C LYS A 196 -22.08 -3.09 -20.12
N LEU A 197 -20.98 -3.69 -20.59
CA LEU A 197 -20.83 -5.14 -20.64
C LEU A 197 -20.67 -5.71 -19.24
N THR A 198 -21.62 -6.57 -18.85
CA THR A 198 -21.66 -7.21 -17.52
C THR A 198 -21.42 -8.71 -17.58
N SER A 199 -21.60 -9.36 -18.74
CA SER A 199 -21.43 -10.81 -18.87
C SER A 199 -21.01 -11.25 -20.27
N ILE A 200 -20.15 -12.27 -20.33
CA ILE A 200 -19.76 -12.96 -21.56
C ILE A 200 -19.93 -14.45 -21.33
N VAL A 201 -20.96 -15.03 -21.94
CA VAL A 201 -21.31 -16.44 -21.76
C VAL A 201 -20.42 -17.29 -22.66
N ASN A 202 -19.90 -18.39 -22.10
CA ASN A 202 -19.04 -19.39 -22.74
C ASN A 202 -17.62 -18.92 -23.14
N ILE A 203 -17.12 -17.81 -22.61
CA ILE A 203 -15.72 -17.41 -22.85
C ILE A 203 -14.71 -18.41 -22.24
N ASP A 204 -15.12 -19.12 -21.18
CA ASP A 204 -14.40 -20.24 -20.57
C ASP A 204 -14.35 -21.48 -21.47
N LYS A 205 -14.99 -21.50 -22.64
CA LYS A 205 -14.91 -22.62 -23.60
C LYS A 205 -13.80 -22.46 -24.62
N PHE A 206 -13.15 -21.30 -24.68
CA PHE A 206 -12.06 -21.04 -25.63
C PHE A 206 -10.74 -21.47 -25.03
N THR A 207 -10.23 -22.61 -25.50
CA THR A 207 -9.06 -23.28 -24.95
C THR A 207 -7.79 -23.12 -25.79
N ASN A 208 -7.71 -22.08 -26.58
CA ASN A 208 -6.69 -21.90 -27.62
C ASN A 208 -6.43 -20.41 -27.84
N VAL A 209 -6.60 -19.61 -26.80
CA VAL A 209 -6.47 -18.15 -26.88
C VAL A 209 -4.99 -17.75 -26.84
N ASN A 210 -4.53 -16.99 -27.84
CA ASN A 210 -3.16 -16.47 -27.87
C ASN A 210 -3.03 -15.07 -27.23
N SER A 211 -4.13 -14.31 -27.14
CA SER A 211 -4.12 -12.93 -26.67
C SER A 211 -5.48 -12.51 -26.13
N PHE A 212 -5.47 -11.91 -24.95
CA PHE A 212 -6.54 -11.11 -24.36
C PHE A 212 -6.17 -9.62 -24.32
N SER A 213 -5.22 -9.18 -25.15
CA SER A 213 -4.71 -7.81 -25.13
C SER A 213 -5.86 -6.80 -25.27
N ASN A 214 -6.08 -5.90 -24.31
CA ASN A 214 -7.19 -4.94 -24.29
C ASN A 214 -8.61 -5.57 -24.36
N ALA A 215 -8.76 -6.89 -24.20
CA ALA A 215 -9.98 -7.60 -24.54
C ALA A 215 -11.22 -7.08 -23.80
N PHE A 216 -11.09 -6.65 -22.55
CA PHE A 216 -12.19 -6.19 -21.69
C PHE A 216 -11.97 -4.77 -21.16
N SER A 217 -11.03 -4.03 -21.74
CA SER A 217 -10.66 -2.70 -21.25
C SER A 217 -11.86 -1.75 -21.27
N ASN A 218 -12.02 -0.97 -20.18
CA ASN A 218 -13.14 -0.06 -19.92
C ASN A 218 -14.53 -0.73 -19.91
N SER A 219 -14.61 -2.02 -19.56
CA SER A 219 -15.88 -2.70 -19.26
C SER A 219 -16.26 -2.57 -17.77
N ILE A 220 -17.46 -3.04 -17.41
CA ILE A 220 -17.95 -3.04 -16.02
C ILE A 220 -18.16 -4.46 -15.48
N LEU A 221 -17.41 -5.42 -16.00
CA LEU A 221 -17.42 -6.81 -15.53
C LEU A 221 -17.10 -6.87 -14.04
N THR A 222 -17.91 -7.61 -13.28
CA THR A 222 -17.63 -7.91 -11.86
C THR A 222 -16.71 -9.12 -11.73
N SER A 223 -16.88 -10.10 -12.60
CA SER A 223 -16.04 -11.28 -12.69
C SER A 223 -15.97 -11.81 -14.11
N VAL A 224 -14.93 -12.57 -14.43
CA VAL A 224 -14.82 -13.34 -15.67
C VAL A 224 -14.20 -14.69 -15.38
N THR A 225 -14.69 -15.75 -16.02
CA THR A 225 -14.08 -17.09 -15.95
C THR A 225 -13.38 -17.39 -17.25
N LEU A 226 -12.07 -17.67 -17.19
CA LEU A 226 -11.26 -17.93 -18.37
C LEU A 226 -10.89 -19.41 -18.51
N SER A 227 -10.69 -19.79 -19.77
CA SER A 227 -10.00 -20.97 -20.30
C SER A 227 -8.50 -21.06 -20.05
N PRO A 228 -7.95 -21.73 -19.02
CA PRO A 228 -6.53 -22.07 -19.06
C PRO A 228 -6.33 -23.15 -20.10
N SER A 229 -5.47 -22.91 -21.08
CA SER A 229 -5.12 -23.92 -22.05
C SER A 229 -3.76 -23.61 -22.64
N GLY A 230 -3.03 -24.67 -22.97
CA GLY A 230 -1.78 -24.53 -23.71
C GLY A 230 -2.09 -23.85 -25.03
N SER A 231 -1.79 -22.56 -25.15
CA SER A 231 -1.66 -21.98 -26.46
C SER A 231 -0.64 -22.85 -27.19
N SER A 232 -1.03 -23.42 -28.33
CA SER A 232 -0.05 -23.89 -29.33
C SER A 232 0.90 -22.75 -29.73
N ALA A 233 0.51 -21.49 -29.46
CA ALA A 233 1.39 -20.33 -29.57
C ALA A 233 2.65 -20.52 -28.72
N ALA A 234 3.75 -20.80 -29.41
CA ALA A 234 5.09 -20.88 -28.81
C ALA A 234 5.43 -19.65 -27.93
N ALA A 235 4.79 -18.51 -28.19
CA ALA A 235 5.04 -17.25 -27.49
C ALA A 235 4.33 -17.11 -26.12
N GLY A 236 3.25 -17.86 -25.85
CA GLY A 236 2.42 -17.70 -24.65
C GLY A 236 1.37 -16.58 -24.73
N VAL A 237 0.42 -16.62 -23.79
CA VAL A 237 -0.77 -15.75 -23.75
C VAL A 237 -0.41 -14.32 -23.32
N ASN A 238 -0.97 -13.33 -24.00
CA ASN A 238 -0.81 -11.91 -23.68
C ASN A 238 -2.02 -11.35 -22.91
N PHE A 239 -1.83 -10.87 -21.68
CA PHE A 239 -2.86 -10.18 -20.88
C PHE A 239 -2.70 -8.65 -20.87
N GLY A 240 -1.86 -8.10 -21.76
CA GLY A 240 -1.62 -6.65 -21.84
C GLY A 240 -2.91 -5.83 -21.84
N ASN A 241 -3.12 -4.97 -20.85
CA ASN A 241 -4.31 -4.12 -20.73
C ASN A 241 -5.65 -4.88 -20.68
N ALA A 242 -5.67 -6.21 -20.45
CA ALA A 242 -6.87 -7.04 -20.64
C ALA A 242 -8.07 -6.55 -19.84
N PHE A 243 -7.86 -6.08 -18.60
CA PHE A 243 -8.88 -5.56 -17.70
C PHE A 243 -8.64 -4.10 -17.30
N GLU A 244 -7.90 -3.34 -18.11
CA GLU A 244 -7.69 -1.91 -17.84
C GLU A 244 -9.03 -1.19 -17.65
N GLY A 245 -9.15 -0.35 -16.62
CA GLY A 245 -10.35 0.44 -16.35
C GLY A 245 -11.59 -0.38 -15.96
N CYS A 246 -11.47 -1.68 -15.68
CA CYS A 246 -12.59 -2.51 -15.22
C CYS A 246 -13.02 -2.12 -13.79
N SER A 247 -13.80 -1.05 -13.69
CA SER A 247 -14.11 -0.34 -12.43
C SER A 247 -14.85 -1.17 -11.37
N LYS A 248 -15.46 -2.30 -11.76
CA LYS A 248 -16.22 -3.20 -10.88
C LYS A 248 -15.60 -4.59 -10.70
N LEU A 249 -14.43 -4.86 -11.28
CA LEU A 249 -13.84 -6.20 -11.30
C LEU A 249 -13.30 -6.61 -9.93
N THR A 250 -13.86 -7.69 -9.38
CA THR A 250 -13.44 -8.27 -8.10
C THR A 250 -12.67 -9.57 -8.25
N SER A 251 -12.79 -10.28 -9.38
CA SER A 251 -12.12 -11.57 -9.57
C SER A 251 -11.96 -11.99 -11.04
N VAL A 252 -10.85 -12.65 -11.37
CA VAL A 252 -10.65 -13.39 -12.62
C VAL A 252 -10.48 -14.87 -12.27
N VAL A 253 -11.49 -15.68 -12.58
CA VAL A 253 -11.50 -17.12 -12.25
C VAL A 253 -10.62 -17.88 -13.25
N ASN A 254 -9.83 -18.82 -12.72
CA ASN A 254 -8.84 -19.65 -13.42
C ASN A 254 -7.58 -18.93 -13.93
N LEU A 255 -7.33 -17.68 -13.52
CA LEU A 255 -6.09 -16.99 -13.90
C LEU A 255 -4.84 -17.75 -13.43
N ASP A 256 -4.92 -18.36 -12.25
CA ASP A 256 -3.90 -19.20 -11.61
C ASP A 256 -3.53 -20.47 -12.40
N LYS A 257 -4.41 -20.91 -13.29
CA LYS A 257 -4.26 -22.15 -14.06
C LYS A 257 -3.48 -21.98 -15.36
N PHE A 258 -3.21 -20.74 -15.79
CA PHE A 258 -2.36 -20.50 -16.96
C PHE A 258 -0.90 -20.89 -16.65
N LYS A 259 -0.18 -21.44 -17.62
CA LYS A 259 1.23 -21.87 -17.45
C LYS A 259 2.22 -21.16 -18.38
N ASN A 260 1.76 -20.58 -19.48
CA ASN A 260 2.60 -19.85 -20.44
C ASN A 260 2.02 -18.45 -20.70
N VAL A 261 2.32 -17.49 -19.81
CA VAL A 261 1.90 -16.09 -19.92
C VAL A 261 3.13 -15.21 -20.17
N ARG A 262 3.13 -14.41 -21.23
CA ARG A 262 4.29 -13.57 -21.60
C ARG A 262 4.21 -12.12 -21.14
N SER A 263 3.03 -11.64 -20.73
CA SER A 263 2.87 -10.26 -20.30
C SER A 263 1.65 -10.09 -19.39
N PHE A 264 1.86 -9.41 -18.26
CA PHE A 264 0.82 -8.85 -17.41
C PHE A 264 0.76 -7.31 -17.49
N SER A 265 1.45 -6.69 -18.45
CA SER A 265 1.53 -5.22 -18.51
C SER A 265 0.14 -4.58 -18.48
N ARG A 266 -0.10 -3.68 -17.51
CA ARG A 266 -1.37 -2.96 -17.34
C ARG A 266 -2.61 -3.85 -17.22
N THR A 267 -2.48 -5.13 -16.89
CA THR A 267 -3.60 -6.09 -16.89
C THR A 267 -4.77 -5.61 -16.03
N PHE A 268 -4.50 -5.11 -14.82
CA PHE A 268 -5.48 -4.58 -13.88
C PHE A 268 -5.31 -3.07 -13.64
N TYR A 269 -4.80 -2.35 -14.64
CA TYR A 269 -4.58 -0.90 -14.57
C TYR A 269 -5.92 -0.17 -14.30
N TYR A 270 -5.99 0.65 -13.25
CA TYR A 270 -7.24 1.28 -12.78
C TYR A 270 -8.38 0.27 -12.49
N CYS A 271 -8.11 -0.81 -11.74
CA CYS A 271 -9.13 -1.68 -11.14
C CYS A 271 -9.34 -1.35 -9.65
N PRO A 272 -10.04 -0.25 -9.29
CA PRO A 272 -10.03 0.32 -7.94
C PRO A 272 -10.66 -0.55 -6.86
N VAL A 273 -11.52 -1.51 -7.24
CA VAL A 273 -12.24 -2.40 -6.30
C VAL A 273 -11.63 -3.79 -6.17
N LEU A 274 -10.56 -4.11 -6.90
CA LEU A 274 -9.90 -5.41 -6.84
C LEU A 274 -9.20 -5.57 -5.48
N GLU A 275 -9.66 -6.54 -4.68
CA GLU A 275 -9.14 -6.77 -3.31
C GLU A 275 -8.00 -7.78 -3.25
N SER A 276 -8.03 -8.80 -4.11
CA SER A 276 -6.98 -9.82 -4.21
C SER A 276 -6.89 -10.41 -5.61
N VAL A 277 -5.75 -11.02 -5.92
CA VAL A 277 -5.54 -11.74 -7.18
C VAL A 277 -4.63 -12.95 -6.94
N THR A 278 -4.97 -14.07 -7.57
CA THR A 278 -4.12 -15.25 -7.64
C THR A 278 -3.54 -15.35 -9.05
N LEU A 279 -2.24 -15.10 -9.16
CA LEU A 279 -1.51 -15.23 -10.42
C LEU A 279 -1.21 -16.71 -10.72
N PRO A 280 -0.84 -17.04 -11.97
CA PRO A 280 -0.20 -18.30 -12.29
C PRO A 280 0.91 -18.69 -11.31
N GLU A 281 1.10 -19.99 -11.09
CA GLU A 281 2.27 -20.54 -10.40
C GLU A 281 3.53 -20.44 -11.29
N GLY A 282 3.91 -19.22 -11.65
CA GLY A 282 4.98 -18.92 -12.61
C GLY A 282 4.53 -18.97 -14.07
N SER A 283 5.50 -18.86 -14.98
CA SER A 283 5.27 -18.91 -16.43
C SER A 283 6.45 -19.55 -17.14
N THR A 284 6.18 -20.37 -18.16
CA THR A 284 7.20 -20.96 -19.05
C THR A 284 7.72 -19.99 -20.12
N ALA A 285 7.17 -18.77 -20.23
CA ALA A 285 7.65 -17.77 -21.17
C ALA A 285 9.11 -17.36 -20.87
N ALA A 286 9.86 -16.87 -21.86
CA ALA A 286 11.23 -16.42 -21.61
C ALA A 286 11.29 -15.18 -20.69
N LYS A 287 10.31 -14.27 -20.81
CA LYS A 287 10.18 -13.03 -20.04
C LYS A 287 8.71 -12.77 -19.71
N VAL A 288 8.45 -12.21 -18.52
CA VAL A 288 7.14 -11.73 -18.09
C VAL A 288 7.30 -10.32 -17.52
N THR A 289 6.61 -9.35 -18.10
CA THR A 289 6.58 -7.98 -17.56
C THR A 289 5.37 -7.77 -16.64
N PHE A 290 5.60 -7.10 -15.52
CA PHE A 290 4.55 -6.64 -14.60
C PHE A 290 4.33 -5.12 -14.65
N LEU A 291 4.88 -4.43 -15.65
CA LEU A 291 4.74 -2.98 -15.84
C LEU A 291 3.29 -2.53 -15.61
N GLN A 292 3.07 -1.69 -14.59
CA GLN A 292 1.78 -1.07 -14.27
C GLN A 292 0.62 -2.07 -14.01
N THR A 293 0.91 -3.34 -13.67
CA THR A 293 -0.12 -4.39 -13.58
C THR A 293 -1.26 -4.04 -12.62
N PHE A 294 -0.96 -3.49 -11.44
CA PHE A 294 -1.93 -3.14 -10.39
C PHE A 294 -1.99 -1.63 -10.10
N TYR A 295 -1.60 -0.80 -11.07
CA TYR A 295 -1.65 0.65 -10.92
C TYR A 295 -3.06 1.11 -10.51
N GLN A 296 -3.15 1.87 -9.43
CA GLN A 296 -4.40 2.36 -8.83
C GLN A 296 -5.44 1.28 -8.48
N CYS A 297 -4.99 0.07 -8.12
CA CYS A 297 -5.82 -0.91 -7.42
C CYS A 297 -5.94 -0.54 -5.93
N PHE A 298 -6.72 0.50 -5.62
CA PHE A 298 -6.76 1.11 -4.28
C PHE A 298 -7.13 0.15 -3.14
N LYS A 299 -7.93 -0.88 -3.44
CA LYS A 299 -8.37 -1.90 -2.47
C LYS A 299 -7.51 -3.16 -2.42
N LEU A 300 -6.44 -3.26 -3.22
CA LEU A 300 -5.63 -4.47 -3.27
C LEU A 300 -4.92 -4.69 -1.92
N THR A 301 -5.18 -5.86 -1.32
CA THR A 301 -4.60 -6.27 -0.03
C THR A 301 -3.65 -7.46 -0.18
N SER A 302 -3.76 -8.24 -1.25
CA SER A 302 -2.92 -9.43 -1.46
C SER A 302 -2.73 -9.80 -2.93
N VAL A 303 -1.52 -10.26 -3.26
CA VAL A 303 -1.17 -10.88 -4.54
C VAL A 303 -0.54 -12.24 -4.27
N VAL A 304 -1.22 -13.30 -4.70
CA VAL A 304 -0.79 -14.68 -4.50
C VAL A 304 0.00 -15.16 -5.73
N ASN A 305 1.04 -15.95 -5.51
CA ASN A 305 1.94 -16.57 -6.50
C ASN A 305 2.90 -15.64 -7.26
N LEU A 306 3.02 -14.37 -6.88
CA LEU A 306 4.04 -13.49 -7.47
C LEU A 306 5.47 -14.04 -7.23
N ASP A 307 5.68 -14.69 -6.10
CA ASP A 307 6.91 -15.37 -5.71
C ASP A 307 7.23 -16.62 -6.56
N LYS A 308 6.31 -17.09 -7.41
CA LYS A 308 6.51 -18.29 -8.25
C LYS A 308 7.14 -17.99 -9.61
N PHE A 309 7.18 -16.72 -10.01
CA PHE A 309 7.81 -16.33 -11.26
C PHE A 309 9.35 -16.37 -11.14
N LYS A 310 10.05 -16.66 -12.24
CA LYS A 310 11.54 -16.67 -12.29
C LYS A 310 12.12 -15.77 -13.38
N ASN A 311 11.24 -15.15 -14.16
CA ASN A 311 11.46 -14.53 -15.45
C ASN A 311 10.86 -13.11 -15.53
N ALA A 312 10.68 -12.45 -14.38
CA ALA A 312 10.11 -11.10 -14.31
C ALA A 312 11.05 -10.05 -14.91
N SER A 313 10.62 -9.22 -15.87
CA SER A 313 11.53 -8.24 -16.51
C SER A 313 11.40 -6.81 -15.99
N SER A 314 10.30 -6.45 -15.32
CA SER A 314 10.07 -5.10 -14.80
C SER A 314 9.00 -5.09 -13.71
N PHE A 315 9.21 -4.26 -12.68
CA PHE A 315 8.20 -3.91 -11.68
C PHE A 315 7.78 -2.44 -11.73
N SER A 316 8.14 -1.68 -12.77
CA SER A 316 7.82 -0.25 -12.88
C SER A 316 6.33 0.03 -12.67
N SER A 317 6.02 0.92 -11.73
CA SER A 317 4.66 1.30 -11.31
C SER A 317 3.72 0.12 -11.02
N THR A 318 4.22 -1.09 -10.71
CA THR A 318 3.37 -2.30 -10.60
C THR A 318 2.29 -2.14 -9.54
N PHE A 319 2.65 -1.61 -8.37
CA PHE A 319 1.75 -1.42 -7.23
C PHE A 319 1.48 0.06 -6.96
N GLU A 320 1.75 0.97 -7.90
CA GLU A 320 1.56 2.40 -7.68
C GLU A 320 0.11 2.68 -7.23
N SER A 321 -0.04 3.33 -6.08
CA SER A 321 -1.30 3.62 -5.39
C SER A 321 -2.12 2.40 -4.92
N CYS A 322 -1.50 1.25 -4.66
CA CYS A 322 -2.11 0.15 -3.89
C CYS A 322 -2.15 0.50 -2.39
N LYS A 323 -3.04 1.43 -2.00
CA LYS A 323 -3.04 2.10 -0.69
C LYS A 323 -3.22 1.14 0.50
N LEU A 324 -3.90 0.00 0.30
CA LEU A 324 -4.21 -0.97 1.35
C LEU A 324 -3.29 -2.21 1.35
N LEU A 325 -2.26 -2.27 0.50
CA LEU A 325 -1.35 -3.42 0.42
C LEU A 325 -0.35 -3.36 1.59
N PRO A 326 -0.42 -4.28 2.59
CA PRO A 326 0.46 -4.21 3.76
C PRO A 326 1.85 -4.79 3.48
N SER A 327 1.94 -5.78 2.60
CA SER A 327 3.17 -6.47 2.28
C SER A 327 3.09 -7.15 0.91
N VAL A 328 4.24 -7.43 0.32
CA VAL A 328 4.35 -8.20 -0.92
C VAL A 328 5.59 -9.08 -0.91
N THR A 329 5.46 -10.30 -1.42
CA THR A 329 6.58 -11.20 -1.68
C THR A 329 6.89 -11.18 -3.16
N LEU A 330 8.04 -10.62 -3.53
CA LEU A 330 8.50 -10.57 -4.91
C LEU A 330 9.07 -11.93 -5.35
N CYS A 331 9.33 -12.10 -6.64
CA CYS A 331 9.97 -13.31 -7.15
C CYS A 331 11.38 -13.51 -6.54
N PRO A 332 11.74 -14.75 -6.12
CA PRO A 332 12.94 -15.02 -5.32
C PRO A 332 14.24 -14.96 -6.12
N GLU A 333 14.18 -15.24 -7.41
CA GLU A 333 15.31 -15.01 -8.31
C GLU A 333 15.20 -13.56 -8.79
N GLY A 334 16.21 -12.75 -8.48
CA GLY A 334 16.39 -11.41 -9.07
C GLY A 334 16.61 -11.59 -10.57
N SER A 335 15.49 -11.77 -11.27
CA SER A 335 15.34 -12.26 -12.64
C SER A 335 16.66 -12.37 -13.39
N THR A 336 17.09 -13.62 -13.61
CA THR A 336 18.29 -13.95 -14.40
C THR A 336 18.25 -13.37 -15.82
N VAL A 337 17.11 -12.80 -16.22
CA VAL A 337 16.76 -12.45 -17.58
C VAL A 337 17.04 -10.98 -17.94
N ASP A 338 17.35 -10.09 -16.98
CA ASP A 338 17.72 -8.71 -17.34
C ASP A 338 18.71 -8.01 -16.40
N ALA A 339 19.64 -7.26 -16.99
CA ALA A 339 20.58 -6.41 -16.26
C ALA A 339 19.92 -5.11 -15.76
N ASP A 340 18.71 -4.78 -16.23
CA ASP A 340 18.09 -3.46 -16.09
C ASP A 340 16.70 -3.49 -15.42
N ILE A 341 16.42 -4.50 -14.60
CA ILE A 341 15.19 -4.48 -13.81
C ILE A 341 15.12 -3.20 -12.95
N THR A 342 14.03 -2.47 -13.10
CA THR A 342 13.80 -1.16 -12.48
C THR A 342 12.61 -1.20 -11.55
N PHE A 343 12.70 -0.44 -10.47
CA PHE A 343 11.64 -0.25 -9.48
C PHE A 343 11.02 1.14 -9.55
N TYR A 344 11.19 1.86 -10.68
CA TYR A 344 10.61 3.19 -10.89
C TYR A 344 9.12 3.19 -10.51
N ASN A 345 8.75 4.01 -9.52
CA ASN A 345 7.40 4.13 -8.94
C ASN A 345 6.76 2.82 -8.42
N ALA A 346 7.51 1.72 -8.28
CA ALA A 346 6.93 0.37 -8.10
C ALA A 346 5.94 0.27 -6.93
N PHE A 347 6.19 0.99 -5.83
CA PHE A 347 5.34 1.03 -4.63
C PHE A 347 4.88 2.44 -4.26
N LYS A 348 5.00 3.42 -5.17
CA LYS A 348 4.61 4.81 -4.93
C LYS A 348 3.16 4.88 -4.43
N GLY A 349 2.92 5.49 -3.27
CA GLY A 349 1.61 5.66 -2.68
C GLY A 349 1.02 4.41 -2.02
N CYS A 350 1.81 3.36 -1.79
CA CYS A 350 1.39 2.20 -0.98
C CYS A 350 1.42 2.56 0.51
N LYS A 351 0.43 3.33 0.96
CA LYS A 351 0.38 3.92 2.31
C LYS A 351 0.44 2.88 3.45
N ALA A 352 -0.14 1.69 3.26
CA ALA A 352 -0.14 0.62 4.25
C ALA A 352 1.11 -0.28 4.22
N LEU A 353 2.02 -0.11 3.27
CA LEU A 353 3.14 -1.05 3.04
C LEU A 353 4.17 -0.98 4.18
N THR A 354 4.33 -2.08 4.90
CA THR A 354 5.29 -2.21 6.01
C THR A 354 6.50 -3.06 5.65
N SER A 355 6.41 -3.96 4.67
CA SER A 355 7.51 -4.88 4.33
C SER A 355 7.43 -5.42 2.90
N ILE A 356 8.59 -5.72 2.31
CA ILE A 356 8.71 -6.35 1.00
C ILE A 356 9.69 -7.51 1.10
N ALA A 357 9.23 -8.73 0.88
CA ALA A 357 10.08 -9.91 0.87
C ALA A 357 10.75 -10.08 -0.51
N ASN A 358 11.98 -10.59 -0.51
CA ASN A 358 12.85 -10.83 -1.67
C ASN A 358 13.36 -9.57 -2.41
N LEU A 359 13.14 -8.35 -1.89
CA LEU A 359 13.69 -7.14 -2.51
C LEU A 359 15.23 -7.16 -2.55
N ASP A 360 15.88 -7.77 -1.56
CA ASP A 360 17.32 -7.93 -1.46
C ASP A 360 17.95 -8.73 -2.62
N LYS A 361 17.14 -9.52 -3.33
CA LYS A 361 17.59 -10.40 -4.43
C LYS A 361 17.87 -9.64 -5.74
N TYR A 362 17.42 -8.39 -5.89
CA TYR A 362 17.51 -7.63 -7.13
C TYR A 362 18.80 -6.80 -7.24
N THR A 363 19.96 -7.45 -7.11
CA THR A 363 21.29 -6.83 -7.02
C THR A 363 21.73 -6.07 -8.28
N LYS A 364 21.05 -6.25 -9.41
CA LYS A 364 21.33 -5.53 -10.68
C LYS A 364 20.51 -4.25 -10.87
N ALA A 365 19.52 -4.00 -10.01
CA ALA A 365 18.67 -2.82 -10.08
C ALA A 365 19.46 -1.54 -9.78
N SER A 366 19.23 -0.49 -10.58
CA SER A 366 19.96 0.78 -10.45
C SER A 366 19.08 2.02 -10.34
N ASN A 367 17.80 1.91 -10.69
CA ASN A 367 16.85 3.01 -10.61
C ASN A 367 15.80 2.73 -9.55
N PHE A 368 15.89 3.48 -8.45
CA PHE A 368 14.92 3.48 -7.35
C PHE A 368 14.10 4.77 -7.29
N SER A 369 14.10 5.58 -8.36
CA SER A 369 13.36 6.84 -8.37
C SER A 369 11.89 6.61 -8.02
N GLU A 370 11.40 7.37 -7.03
CA GLU A 370 10.03 7.35 -6.51
C GLU A 370 9.52 5.99 -6.00
N THR A 371 10.40 4.98 -5.84
CA THR A 371 10.00 3.58 -5.55
C THR A 371 9.05 3.45 -4.37
N PHE A 372 9.34 4.14 -3.26
CA PHE A 372 8.57 4.10 -2.02
C PHE A 372 7.89 5.44 -1.71
N ARG A 373 7.82 6.38 -2.67
CA ARG A 373 7.27 7.72 -2.43
C ARG A 373 5.86 7.63 -1.84
N GLY A 374 5.65 8.15 -0.63
CA GLY A 374 4.37 8.12 0.08
C GLY A 374 4.00 6.76 0.72
N CYS A 375 4.98 5.89 0.98
CA CYS A 375 4.80 4.71 1.82
C CYS A 375 4.80 5.12 3.31
N GLU A 376 3.70 5.71 3.76
CA GLU A 376 3.56 6.34 5.08
C GLU A 376 3.75 5.38 6.27
N ALA A 377 3.50 4.07 6.09
CA ALA A 377 3.67 3.04 7.13
C ALA A 377 5.04 2.31 7.11
N LEU A 378 5.90 2.57 6.13
CA LEU A 378 7.19 1.89 6.00
C LEU A 378 8.17 2.39 7.07
N LYS A 379 8.51 1.54 8.05
CA LYS A 379 9.42 1.89 9.16
C LYS A 379 10.89 1.64 8.86
N ASP A 380 11.18 0.54 8.19
CA ASP A 380 12.53 0.17 7.77
C ASP A 380 12.48 -0.61 6.45
N ILE A 381 13.59 -0.60 5.74
CA ILE A 381 13.74 -1.35 4.49
C ILE A 381 15.20 -1.73 4.26
N THR A 382 15.41 -2.94 3.78
CA THR A 382 16.70 -3.39 3.25
C THR A 382 16.65 -3.36 1.73
N LEU A 383 17.54 -2.59 1.13
CA LEU A 383 17.63 -2.46 -0.33
C LEU A 383 18.57 -3.53 -0.92
N PRO A 384 18.51 -3.87 -2.22
CA PRO A 384 19.43 -4.84 -2.81
C PRO A 384 20.84 -4.27 -2.95
N VAL A 385 21.84 -4.98 -2.42
CA VAL A 385 23.25 -4.58 -2.56
C VAL A 385 23.65 -4.65 -4.05
N PRO A 386 24.17 -3.57 -4.65
CA PRO A 386 24.56 -3.58 -6.06
C PRO A 386 25.63 -4.63 -6.33
N ALA A 387 25.39 -5.51 -7.32
CA ALA A 387 26.37 -6.49 -7.78
C ALA A 387 27.57 -5.84 -8.48
N ASP A 388 27.33 -4.69 -9.13
CA ASP A 388 28.34 -3.86 -9.76
C ASP A 388 28.41 -2.51 -9.02
N ALA A 389 29.48 -2.31 -8.25
CA ALA A 389 29.70 -1.08 -7.49
C ALA A 389 29.94 0.15 -8.36
N THR A 390 30.27 -0.03 -9.65
CA THR A 390 30.47 1.06 -10.61
C THR A 390 29.17 1.51 -11.26
N LYS A 391 28.08 0.73 -11.14
CA LYS A 391 26.79 1.10 -11.71
C LYS A 391 26.23 2.34 -11.00
N SER A 392 25.84 3.35 -11.76
CA SER A 392 25.25 4.57 -11.20
C SER A 392 23.87 4.28 -10.64
N ILE A 393 23.63 4.68 -9.39
CA ILE A 393 22.38 4.45 -8.66
C ILE A 393 21.67 5.77 -8.42
N THR A 394 20.35 5.81 -8.61
CA THR A 394 19.54 6.99 -8.35
C THR A 394 18.43 6.72 -7.33
N PHE A 395 18.26 7.64 -6.38
CA PHE A 395 17.23 7.61 -5.33
C PHE A 395 16.31 8.84 -5.38
N GLN A 396 16.11 9.45 -6.56
CA GLN A 396 15.28 10.64 -6.69
C GLN A 396 13.87 10.39 -6.13
N TYR A 397 13.43 11.17 -5.15
CA TYR A 397 12.16 11.01 -4.44
C TYR A 397 11.91 9.60 -3.85
N ALA A 398 12.92 8.73 -3.74
CA ALA A 398 12.73 7.31 -3.48
C ALA A 398 11.92 7.02 -2.20
N PHE A 399 12.11 7.83 -1.16
CA PHE A 399 11.44 7.73 0.13
C PHE A 399 10.64 8.99 0.48
N SER A 400 10.39 9.88 -0.49
CA SER A 400 9.69 11.13 -0.23
C SER A 400 8.31 10.87 0.37
N GLY A 401 8.01 11.45 1.52
CA GLY A 401 6.75 11.26 2.25
C GLY A 401 6.64 9.93 3.01
N CYS A 402 7.72 9.17 3.19
CA CYS A 402 7.74 8.02 4.10
C CYS A 402 7.82 8.49 5.56
N THR A 403 6.70 8.93 6.12
CA THR A 403 6.65 9.59 7.44
C THR A 403 7.02 8.67 8.60
N ALA A 404 6.81 7.35 8.48
CA ALA A 404 7.21 6.37 9.50
C ALA A 404 8.65 5.85 9.35
N LEU A 405 9.36 6.18 8.26
CA LEU A 405 10.67 5.60 7.98
C LEU A 405 11.71 6.06 9.00
N GLU A 406 12.22 5.12 9.79
CA GLU A 406 13.20 5.35 10.85
C GLU A 406 14.63 5.19 10.35
N ARG A 407 14.87 4.22 9.44
CA ARG A 407 16.21 3.87 8.95
C ARG A 407 16.22 3.10 7.62
N ILE A 408 17.35 3.17 6.93
CA ILE A 408 17.71 2.29 5.81
C ILE A 408 19.09 1.70 6.13
N ALA A 409 19.12 0.46 6.61
CA ALA A 409 20.30 -0.10 7.27
C ALA A 409 21.53 -0.19 6.36
N ASN A 410 21.33 -0.49 5.07
CA ASN A 410 22.42 -0.73 4.12
C ASN A 410 22.65 0.42 3.13
N LEU A 411 22.12 1.63 3.37
CA LEU A 411 22.35 2.76 2.45
C LEU A 411 23.84 3.08 2.25
N GLY A 412 24.67 2.80 3.26
CA GLY A 412 26.12 3.01 3.19
C GLY A 412 26.87 2.10 2.21
N THR A 413 26.24 1.02 1.72
CA THR A 413 26.84 0.11 0.72
C THR A 413 26.85 0.70 -0.69
N TYR A 414 26.02 1.72 -0.96
CA TYR A 414 25.91 2.35 -2.27
C TYR A 414 27.01 3.41 -2.46
N LYS A 415 28.08 3.04 -3.18
CA LYS A 415 29.26 3.89 -3.38
C LYS A 415 29.21 4.79 -4.63
N ASN A 416 28.25 4.57 -5.53
CA ASN A 416 28.08 5.35 -6.77
C ASN A 416 26.65 5.88 -6.93
N VAL A 417 26.14 6.58 -5.91
CA VAL A 417 24.87 7.30 -5.99
C VAL A 417 25.07 8.58 -6.80
N SER A 418 24.28 8.78 -7.86
CA SER A 418 24.31 9.99 -8.69
C SER A 418 23.33 11.07 -8.24
N SER A 419 22.24 10.68 -7.57
CA SER A 419 21.22 11.64 -7.13
C SER A 419 20.49 11.21 -5.87
N LEU A 420 20.37 12.16 -4.94
CA LEU A 420 19.49 12.15 -3.77
C LEU A 420 18.42 13.25 -3.86
N TYR A 421 18.11 13.78 -5.04
CA TYR A 421 17.09 14.82 -5.24
C TYR A 421 15.78 14.42 -4.52
N TYR A 422 15.38 15.18 -3.50
CA TYR A 422 14.19 14.92 -2.67
C TYR A 422 14.10 13.50 -2.06
N ALA A 423 15.21 12.76 -1.96
CA ALA A 423 15.21 11.35 -1.62
C ALA A 423 14.50 11.05 -0.29
N PHE A 424 14.70 11.87 0.73
CA PHE A 424 14.10 11.76 2.06
C PHE A 424 13.16 12.91 2.39
N TYR A 425 12.69 13.69 1.41
CA TYR A 425 11.78 14.81 1.63
C TYR A 425 10.58 14.37 2.49
N GLN A 426 10.29 15.07 3.59
CA GLN A 426 9.21 14.74 4.54
C GLN A 426 9.33 13.36 5.24
N CYS A 427 10.53 12.78 5.36
CA CYS A 427 10.76 11.63 6.25
C CYS A 427 10.89 12.10 7.71
N SER A 428 9.75 12.42 8.34
CA SER A 428 9.68 13.03 9.68
C SER A 428 10.22 12.17 10.82
N ASN A 429 10.34 10.85 10.65
CA ASN A 429 10.90 9.92 11.65
C ASN A 429 12.30 9.39 11.33
N LEU A 430 12.94 9.81 10.23
CA LEU A 430 14.25 9.29 9.83
C LEU A 430 15.31 9.67 10.86
N THR A 431 15.85 8.69 11.58
CA THR A 431 16.79 8.94 12.69
C THR A 431 18.23 9.10 12.24
N TYR A 432 18.60 8.46 11.13
CA TYR A 432 19.93 8.59 10.54
C TYR A 432 19.96 8.22 9.05
N ALA A 433 20.98 8.70 8.36
CA ALA A 433 21.37 8.24 7.03
C ALA A 433 22.89 8.05 6.97
N ILE A 434 23.34 6.86 6.60
CA ILE A 434 24.76 6.56 6.32
C ILE A 434 24.91 6.52 4.80
N LEU A 435 25.67 7.46 4.23
CA LEU A 435 25.89 7.55 2.80
C LEU A 435 27.22 6.89 2.40
N GLY A 436 27.20 6.15 1.29
CA GLY A 436 28.40 5.56 0.71
C GLY A 436 29.23 6.53 -0.14
N ASN A 437 28.60 7.59 -0.66
CA ASN A 437 29.21 8.76 -1.31
C ASN A 437 28.27 9.97 -1.19
N VAL A 438 28.80 11.18 -1.40
CA VAL A 438 27.98 12.38 -1.57
C VAL A 438 27.71 12.54 -3.09
N PRO A 439 26.45 12.47 -3.56
CA PRO A 439 26.13 12.64 -4.97
C PRO A 439 26.25 14.10 -5.41
N SER A 440 26.37 14.34 -6.72
CA SER A 440 26.37 15.70 -7.28
C SER A 440 25.01 16.39 -7.22
N ILE A 441 23.91 15.63 -7.16
CA ILE A 441 22.54 16.16 -7.08
C ILE A 441 21.95 15.84 -5.71
N THR A 442 21.81 16.86 -4.87
CA THR A 442 21.41 16.75 -3.45
C THR A 442 20.24 17.65 -3.05
N THR A 443 19.64 18.40 -3.99
CA THR A 443 18.58 19.37 -3.70
C THR A 443 17.48 18.75 -2.85
N ASP A 444 17.22 19.37 -1.70
CA ASP A 444 16.19 18.99 -0.74
C ASP A 444 16.22 17.51 -0.30
N ALA A 445 17.38 16.85 -0.41
CA ALA A 445 17.54 15.44 -0.04
C ALA A 445 17.04 15.16 1.38
N PHE A 446 17.25 16.10 2.31
CA PHE A 446 16.86 16.02 3.71
C PHE A 446 15.93 17.18 4.12
N TYR A 447 15.12 17.73 3.22
CA TYR A 447 14.17 18.78 3.59
C TYR A 447 12.97 18.21 4.37
N ALA A 448 12.57 18.89 5.44
CA ALA A 448 11.48 18.48 6.34
C ALA A 448 11.64 17.04 6.90
N VAL A 449 12.87 16.56 7.05
CA VAL A 449 13.16 15.33 7.80
C VAL A 449 13.14 15.58 9.29
N ASN A 450 13.15 14.51 10.08
CA ASN A 450 13.41 14.58 11.52
C ASN A 450 14.62 15.50 11.79
N PRO A 451 14.48 16.60 12.55
CA PRO A 451 15.58 17.51 12.83
C PRO A 451 16.71 16.87 13.65
N ASN A 452 16.46 15.72 14.29
CA ASN A 452 17.46 14.93 15.02
C ASN A 452 18.21 13.94 14.12
N CYS A 453 17.88 13.85 12.83
CA CYS A 453 18.50 12.92 11.89
C CYS A 453 20.01 13.14 11.78
N LEU A 454 20.81 12.13 12.13
CA LEU A 454 22.26 12.12 11.98
C LEU A 454 22.67 11.73 10.54
N LYS A 455 23.62 12.45 9.95
CA LYS A 455 24.02 12.25 8.55
C LYS A 455 25.49 11.89 8.49
N TYR A 456 25.78 10.61 8.25
CA TYR A 456 27.15 10.11 8.18
C TYR A 456 27.64 10.08 6.74
N MET A 457 28.77 10.73 6.51
CA MET A 457 29.47 10.77 5.22
C MET A 457 30.70 9.86 5.25
N PRO A 458 31.19 9.41 4.09
CA PRO A 458 32.45 8.67 4.01
C PRO A 458 33.63 9.44 4.61
N THR A 459 34.57 8.71 5.21
CA THR A 459 35.86 9.27 5.64
C THR A 459 36.56 9.96 4.48
N GLY A 460 37.10 11.17 4.71
CA GLY A 460 37.77 11.97 3.69
C GLY A 460 36.85 12.86 2.85
N THR A 461 35.54 12.88 3.11
CA THR A 461 34.61 13.83 2.47
C THR A 461 35.03 15.27 2.76
N ASP A 462 35.14 16.10 1.71
CA ASP A 462 35.40 17.54 1.86
C ASP A 462 34.14 18.26 2.37
N VAL A 463 34.20 18.71 3.62
CA VAL A 463 33.09 19.39 4.31
C VAL A 463 32.64 20.65 3.57
N SER A 464 33.53 21.34 2.85
CA SER A 464 33.20 22.56 2.11
C SER A 464 32.30 22.32 0.89
N THR A 465 32.23 21.08 0.41
CA THR A 465 31.42 20.67 -0.74
C THR A 465 30.02 20.19 -0.36
N LEU A 466 29.76 20.01 0.94
CA LEU A 466 28.47 19.55 1.42
C LEU A 466 27.40 20.63 1.30
N PRO A 467 26.13 20.27 1.03
CA PRO A 467 25.03 21.22 1.05
C PRO A 467 24.91 21.93 2.40
N THR A 468 24.81 23.26 2.39
CA THR A 468 24.86 24.10 3.61
C THR A 468 23.63 23.95 4.51
N ASP A 469 22.53 23.44 3.96
CA ASP A 469 21.28 23.11 4.63
C ASP A 469 21.36 21.77 5.39
N TRP A 470 22.33 20.90 5.08
CA TRP A 470 22.51 19.64 5.81
C TRP A 470 23.01 19.88 7.23
N LYS A 471 22.15 19.60 8.22
CA LYS A 471 22.49 19.70 9.65
C LYS A 471 22.81 18.33 10.25
N ASN A 472 23.55 18.32 11.36
CA ASN A 472 23.97 17.11 12.10
C ASN A 472 24.82 16.15 11.25
N VAL A 473 25.84 16.70 10.58
CA VAL A 473 26.73 15.94 9.71
C VAL A 473 27.93 15.42 10.47
N ILE A 474 28.28 14.16 10.21
CA ILE A 474 29.45 13.46 10.74
C ILE A 474 30.31 12.99 9.56
N VAL A 475 31.59 13.34 9.58
CA VAL A 475 32.60 12.90 8.59
C VAL A 475 33.72 12.18 9.33
N GLY A 476 34.04 10.95 8.94
CA GLY A 476 35.14 10.19 9.53
C GLY A 476 35.03 10.00 11.06
N GLY A 477 33.82 9.88 11.58
CA GLY A 477 33.57 9.74 13.02
C GLY A 477 33.72 11.04 13.83
N LYS A 478 33.75 12.22 13.18
CA LYS A 478 33.79 13.52 13.84
C LYS A 478 32.65 14.42 13.36
N ALA A 479 31.98 15.12 14.27
CA ALA A 479 30.97 16.13 13.93
C ALA A 479 31.62 17.30 13.17
N THR A 480 30.91 17.84 12.18
CA THR A 480 31.38 19.00 11.39
C THR A 480 30.87 20.35 11.93
N GLY A 481 30.04 20.33 12.97
CA GLY A 481 29.42 21.48 13.61
C GLY A 481 28.64 21.07 14.85
N ASP A 482 28.09 22.06 15.57
CA ASP A 482 27.17 21.79 16.68
C ASP A 482 25.96 20.96 16.23
N ILE A 483 25.54 20.03 17.09
CA ILE A 483 24.35 19.20 16.86
C ILE A 483 23.26 19.63 17.84
N ALA A 484 22.11 20.03 17.31
CA ALA A 484 20.98 20.52 18.10
C ALA A 484 19.79 19.56 18.01
N LEU A 485 19.66 18.71 19.02
CA LEU A 485 18.50 17.85 19.21
C LEU A 485 17.29 18.68 19.65
N LYS A 486 16.16 18.41 19.02
CA LYS A 486 14.87 19.00 19.34
C LYS A 486 14.01 18.01 20.07
N ASP A 487 13.20 18.54 20.98
CA ASP A 487 12.13 17.78 21.61
C ASP A 487 10.96 17.53 20.64
N LYS A 488 10.58 18.58 19.92
CA LYS A 488 9.49 18.59 18.95
C LYS A 488 9.84 19.39 17.70
N TYR A 489 9.14 19.10 16.62
CA TYR A 489 9.06 19.93 15.42
C TYR A 489 7.59 20.14 15.06
N GLY A 490 7.08 21.35 15.32
CA GLY A 490 5.63 21.57 15.34
C GLY A 490 4.99 20.79 16.50
N SER A 491 4.02 19.92 16.19
CA SER A 491 3.35 19.05 17.17
C SER A 491 4.13 17.76 17.47
N ASP A 492 4.98 17.33 16.54
CA ASP A 492 5.50 15.97 16.50
C ASP A 492 6.77 15.85 17.34
N TYR A 493 6.90 14.75 18.08
CA TYR A 493 8.10 14.44 18.86
C TYR A 493 9.20 13.94 17.93
N CYS A 494 10.44 14.38 18.18
CA CYS A 494 11.57 14.04 17.32
C CYS A 494 12.36 12.87 17.92
N PRO A 495 12.31 11.66 17.34
CA PRO A 495 13.09 10.53 17.84
C PRO A 495 14.59 10.70 17.56
N PHE A 496 15.43 9.93 18.24
CA PHE A 496 16.87 9.92 18.05
C PHE A 496 17.42 8.49 18.09
N TYR A 497 18.36 8.21 17.19
CA TYR A 497 19.14 6.98 17.20
C TYR A 497 20.55 7.24 16.63
N CYS A 498 21.57 6.87 17.39
CA CYS A 498 22.97 6.94 17.01
C CYS A 498 23.45 5.56 16.52
N PRO A 499 23.58 5.31 15.20
CA PRO A 499 23.95 4.00 14.68
C PRO A 499 25.43 3.64 14.91
N GLN A 500 26.30 4.64 15.08
CA GLN A 500 27.73 4.45 15.32
C GLN A 500 28.29 5.64 16.09
N ALA A 501 29.21 5.36 17.02
CA ALA A 501 29.81 6.38 17.87
C ALA A 501 30.58 7.43 17.05
N PHE A 502 30.64 8.67 17.55
CA PHE A 502 31.42 9.75 16.95
C PHE A 502 31.86 10.77 18.00
N SER A 503 32.91 11.53 17.69
CA SER A 503 33.40 12.63 18.52
C SER A 503 32.78 13.96 18.10
N MET A 504 32.38 14.78 19.06
CA MET A 504 31.96 16.16 18.82
C MET A 504 33.13 17.08 18.43
N GLY A 505 34.39 16.70 18.68
CA GLY A 505 35.52 17.62 18.49
C GLY A 505 35.30 18.94 19.23
N ASP A 506 35.62 20.07 18.61
CA ASP A 506 35.45 21.39 19.24
C ASP A 506 33.98 21.86 19.36
N TYR A 507 33.02 21.03 18.92
CA TYR A 507 31.60 21.32 18.93
C TYR A 507 30.88 20.70 20.15
N THR A 508 29.60 21.01 20.27
CA THR A 508 28.73 20.51 21.34
C THR A 508 27.45 19.88 20.78
N MET A 509 26.96 18.84 21.47
CA MET A 509 25.62 18.34 21.26
C MET A 509 24.69 18.99 22.29
N THR A 510 23.51 19.39 21.84
CA THR A 510 22.55 20.13 22.66
C THR A 510 21.17 19.53 22.55
N TYR A 511 20.42 19.53 23.66
CA TYR A 511 18.99 19.18 23.67
C TYR A 511 18.24 20.28 24.40
N THR A 512 17.20 20.83 23.78
CA THR A 512 16.38 21.90 24.39
C THR A 512 14.95 21.42 24.57
N ARG A 513 14.42 21.61 25.78
CA ARG A 513 13.02 21.33 26.12
C ARG A 513 12.45 22.46 26.95
N THR A 514 11.19 22.80 26.70
CA THR A 514 10.41 23.69 27.57
C THR A 514 9.83 22.89 28.73
N TRP A 515 10.03 23.37 29.95
CA TRP A 515 9.65 22.64 31.15
C TRP A 515 8.25 23.02 31.60
N THR A 516 7.30 22.10 31.48
CA THR A 516 5.88 22.37 31.73
C THR A 516 5.53 22.42 33.23
N TYR A 517 6.17 21.57 34.04
CA TYR A 517 5.76 21.32 35.44
C TYR A 517 6.76 21.82 36.48
N ALA A 518 7.71 22.66 36.05
CA ALA A 518 8.84 23.14 36.83
C ALA A 518 8.51 24.36 37.71
N THR A 519 7.56 24.21 38.64
CA THR A 519 7.03 25.34 39.42
C THR A 519 7.73 25.52 40.77
N LYS A 520 7.63 26.73 41.35
CA LYS A 520 8.02 26.99 42.75
C LYS A 520 7.27 26.12 43.77
N GLN A 521 6.15 25.51 43.38
CA GLN A 521 5.28 24.70 44.26
C GLN A 521 5.53 23.19 44.12
N GLY A 522 6.33 22.77 43.13
CA GLY A 522 6.63 21.37 42.87
C GLY A 522 6.27 20.91 41.45
N GLY A 523 6.62 19.66 41.17
CA GLY A 523 6.36 18.96 39.91
C GLY A 523 7.61 18.34 39.30
N TRP A 524 7.51 17.08 38.88
CA TRP A 524 8.60 16.36 38.24
C TRP A 524 8.48 16.36 36.72
N ASN A 525 9.63 16.21 36.07
CA ASN A 525 9.76 15.79 34.69
C ASN A 525 10.70 14.59 34.63
N THR A 526 10.57 13.78 33.60
CA THR A 526 11.55 12.72 33.30
C THR A 526 12.51 13.16 32.20
N LEU A 527 13.74 12.66 32.25
CA LEU A 527 14.80 12.94 31.29
C LEU A 527 15.63 11.68 31.01
N CYS A 528 15.96 11.42 29.75
CA CYS A 528 17.02 10.51 29.33
C CYS A 528 17.69 11.11 28.09
N LEU A 529 19.02 11.27 28.10
CA LEU A 529 19.76 11.90 26.99
C LEU A 529 20.80 10.94 26.42
N PRO A 530 21.14 11.04 25.12
CA PRO A 530 22.17 10.21 24.51
C PRO A 530 23.62 10.65 24.84
N PHE A 531 23.80 11.65 25.71
CA PHE A 531 25.10 12.21 26.07
C PHE A 531 25.09 12.72 27.51
N ALA A 532 26.28 12.76 28.12
CA ALA A 532 26.47 13.42 29.41
C ALA A 532 26.36 14.95 29.23
N ALA A 533 25.64 15.61 30.13
CA ALA A 533 25.23 17.00 29.90
C ALA A 533 25.25 17.89 31.14
N THR A 534 25.55 19.17 30.90
CA THR A 534 25.33 20.27 31.84
C THR A 534 24.07 21.02 31.42
N ALA A 535 23.15 21.22 32.38
CA ALA A 535 21.95 22.03 32.16
C ALA A 535 22.30 23.52 32.14
N GLN A 536 21.63 24.27 31.28
CA GLN A 536 21.78 25.72 31.13
C GLN A 536 20.42 26.38 30.96
N LYS A 537 20.29 27.59 31.51
CA LYS A 537 19.13 28.48 31.27
C LYS A 537 19.62 29.78 30.67
N MET A 538 18.84 30.34 29.75
CA MET A 538 19.06 31.70 29.29
C MET A 538 18.64 32.69 30.39
N TYR A 539 19.55 33.57 30.78
CA TYR A 539 19.30 34.69 31.68
C TYR A 539 19.63 35.97 30.92
N SER A 540 18.62 36.82 30.71
CA SER A 540 18.64 37.98 29.82
C SER A 540 19.14 37.65 28.40
N ALA A 541 20.45 37.72 28.15
CA ALA A 541 21.09 37.53 26.85
C ALA A 541 22.20 36.46 26.84
N ALA A 542 22.44 35.76 27.96
CA ALA A 542 23.50 34.75 28.06
C ALA A 542 23.01 33.46 28.70
N TYR A 543 23.57 32.33 28.28
CA TYR A 543 23.35 31.04 28.95
C TYR A 543 24.21 30.95 30.21
N GLN A 544 23.58 30.56 31.32
CA GLN A 544 24.27 30.26 32.57
C GLN A 544 24.08 28.79 32.92
N ASN A 545 25.15 28.17 33.43
CA ASN A 545 25.12 26.79 33.91
C ASN A 545 24.20 26.69 35.13
N LEU A 546 23.39 25.64 35.14
CA LEU A 546 22.61 25.23 36.29
C LEU A 546 23.31 24.04 36.95
N THR A 547 23.52 24.12 38.25
CA THR A 547 24.06 23.01 39.05
C THR A 547 22.92 22.27 39.75
N PRO A 548 22.87 20.93 39.72
CA PRO A 548 22.01 20.17 40.61
C PRO A 548 22.37 20.42 42.08
N ALA A 549 21.38 20.37 42.95
CA ALA A 549 21.63 20.30 44.39
C ALA A 549 22.20 18.92 44.74
N ALA A 550 23.39 18.90 45.33
CA ALA A 550 24.06 17.66 45.72
C ALA A 550 23.46 17.12 47.03
N THR A 551 23.14 18.01 47.96
CA THR A 551 22.49 17.70 49.24
C THR A 551 21.50 18.81 49.63
N GLY A 552 20.20 18.52 49.56
CA GLY A 552 19.17 19.48 49.97
C GLY A 552 18.89 20.61 48.95
N LYS A 553 19.09 21.88 49.36
CA LYS A 553 18.61 23.09 48.64
C LYS A 553 19.72 23.99 48.06
N ASP A 554 20.95 23.49 47.95
CA ASP A 554 22.15 24.27 47.60
C ASP A 554 22.35 24.53 46.09
N GLY A 555 21.59 23.87 45.23
CA GLY A 555 21.70 23.98 43.77
C GLY A 555 20.67 24.90 43.09
N ALA A 556 20.62 24.84 41.77
CA ALA A 556 19.58 25.47 40.94
C ALA A 556 18.39 24.54 40.66
N TYR A 557 18.58 23.22 40.81
CA TYR A 557 17.55 22.21 40.58
C TYR A 557 17.80 20.88 41.29
N LEU A 558 16.79 20.02 41.34
CA LEU A 558 16.93 18.64 41.80
C LEU A 558 17.08 17.70 40.60
N LEU A 559 18.15 16.93 40.60
CA LEU A 559 18.36 15.80 39.71
C LEU A 559 18.37 14.54 40.57
N LYS A 560 17.41 13.64 40.30
CA LYS A 560 17.24 12.40 41.05
C LYS A 560 17.26 11.20 40.11
N THR A 561 17.74 10.07 40.62
CA THR A 561 17.66 8.77 39.95
C THR A 561 17.03 7.75 40.88
N LEU A 562 16.65 6.58 40.36
CA LEU A 562 16.01 5.53 41.15
C LEU A 562 17.02 4.91 42.13
N ALA A 563 16.59 4.67 43.36
CA ALA A 563 17.33 3.92 44.37
C ALA A 563 16.55 2.64 44.75
N GLU A 564 17.15 1.77 45.56
CA GLU A 564 16.46 0.58 46.07
C GLU A 564 15.18 0.99 46.84
N SER A 565 14.05 0.41 46.44
CA SER A 565 12.76 0.60 47.11
C SER A 565 12.40 -0.62 47.95
N PRO A 566 12.43 -0.53 49.29
CA PRO A 566 12.12 -1.68 50.14
C PRO A 566 10.62 -2.03 50.17
N ASN A 567 9.74 -1.07 49.85
CA ASN A 567 8.29 -1.19 50.03
C ASN A 567 7.52 -1.21 48.70
N THR A 568 6.46 -2.01 48.65
CA THR A 568 5.51 -2.02 47.53
C THR A 568 4.66 -0.75 47.53
N GLY A 569 4.35 -0.21 46.35
CA GLY A 569 3.64 1.07 46.18
C GLY A 569 4.47 2.35 46.32
N GLU A 570 5.79 2.24 46.52
CA GLU A 570 6.67 3.40 46.76
C GLU A 570 7.90 3.33 45.84
N VAL A 571 8.37 4.49 45.37
CA VAL A 571 9.68 4.63 44.71
C VAL A 571 10.57 5.55 45.53
N VAL A 572 11.80 5.09 45.74
CA VAL A 572 12.84 5.83 46.48
C VAL A 572 13.78 6.47 45.47
N LEU A 573 14.11 7.73 45.71
CA LEU A 573 14.97 8.52 44.84
C LEU A 573 16.24 8.96 45.56
N THR A 574 17.36 8.95 44.84
CA THR A 574 18.65 9.47 45.34
C THR A 574 19.15 10.63 44.49
N ASN A 575 19.96 11.51 45.08
CA ASN A 575 20.57 12.66 44.39
C ASN A 575 21.57 12.20 43.33
N ALA A 576 21.59 12.91 42.21
CA ALA A 576 22.62 12.80 41.20
C ALA A 576 23.26 14.17 40.95
N ALA A 577 24.58 14.18 40.78
CA ALA A 577 25.34 15.41 40.59
C ALA A 577 25.44 15.86 39.12
N THR A 578 25.27 14.94 38.16
CA THR A 578 25.39 15.19 36.72
C THR A 578 24.42 14.31 35.92
N VAL A 579 24.09 14.76 34.71
CA VAL A 579 23.37 13.94 33.73
C VAL A 579 24.38 13.10 32.96
N GLU A 580 24.23 11.79 33.02
CA GLU A 580 25.04 10.82 32.29
C GLU A 580 24.30 10.33 31.03
N ALA A 581 25.06 9.87 30.03
CA ALA A 581 24.48 9.34 28.80
C ALA A 581 23.64 8.08 29.07
N TYR A 582 22.49 7.99 28.41
CA TYR A 582 21.53 6.89 28.43
C TYR A 582 20.93 6.53 29.81
N LYS A 583 21.25 7.31 30.85
CA LYS A 583 20.73 7.10 32.20
C LYS A 583 19.42 7.87 32.40
N PRO A 584 18.35 7.23 32.92
CA PRO A 584 17.10 7.91 33.18
C PRO A 584 17.14 8.69 34.50
N TYR A 585 16.51 9.86 34.49
CA TYR A 585 16.43 10.76 35.63
C TYR A 585 15.03 11.32 35.82
N LEU A 586 14.72 11.61 37.08
CA LEU A 586 13.71 12.57 37.45
C LEU A 586 14.35 13.91 37.71
N VAL A 587 13.69 14.96 37.25
CA VAL A 587 14.17 16.31 37.39
C VAL A 587 13.04 17.19 37.90
N ALA A 588 13.29 17.85 39.02
CA ALA A 588 12.41 18.87 39.56
C ALA A 588 13.19 20.18 39.61
N LEU A 589 12.49 21.27 39.39
CA LEU A 589 13.06 22.62 39.40
C LEU A 589 12.30 23.36 40.52
N PRO A 590 12.73 23.25 41.79
CA PRO A 590 11.85 23.44 42.94
C PRO A 590 11.81 24.89 43.40
N GLY A 591 10.68 25.28 44.02
CA GLY A 591 10.71 26.16 45.19
C GLY A 591 10.94 27.66 44.99
N GLY A 592 10.43 28.48 45.90
CA GLY A 592 10.86 29.89 46.09
C GLY A 592 12.18 30.05 46.86
N ASP A 593 12.69 28.98 47.46
CA ASP A 593 13.89 28.96 48.31
C ASP A 593 15.19 28.64 47.55
N PHE A 594 15.10 28.23 46.28
CA PHE A 594 16.26 27.97 45.41
C PHE A 594 16.69 29.30 44.76
N ILE A 595 17.98 29.41 44.41
CA ILE A 595 18.61 30.67 43.96
C ILE A 595 17.93 31.28 42.70
N GLY A 596 17.18 30.49 41.93
CA GLY A 596 16.45 30.93 40.74
C GLY A 596 14.91 30.94 40.89
N ALA A 597 14.23 31.91 40.28
CA ALA A 597 12.77 31.87 40.12
C ALA A 597 12.34 30.76 39.14
N SER A 598 11.17 30.15 39.39
CA SER A 598 10.42 29.15 38.59
C SER A 598 10.95 28.91 37.17
N LEU A 599 11.12 27.63 36.80
CA LEU A 599 11.49 27.24 35.43
C LEU A 599 10.28 26.80 34.59
N GLN A 600 9.07 26.98 35.11
CA GLN A 600 7.83 26.73 34.39
C GLN A 600 7.76 27.59 33.13
N GLY A 601 7.56 26.94 31.99
CA GLY A 601 7.53 27.60 30.68
C GLY A 601 8.89 28.09 30.20
N ALA A 602 9.96 27.92 30.97
CA ALA A 602 11.31 28.27 30.54
C ALA A 602 11.88 27.17 29.64
N SER A 603 12.62 27.58 28.61
CA SER A 603 13.44 26.69 27.79
C SER A 603 14.75 26.40 28.51
N VAL A 604 14.96 25.14 28.87
CA VAL A 604 16.22 24.65 29.45
C VAL A 604 16.95 23.88 28.37
N ARG A 605 18.24 24.16 28.22
CA ARG A 605 19.14 23.51 27.27
C ARG A 605 20.10 22.61 28.04
N PHE A 606 20.31 21.40 27.58
CA PHE A 606 21.33 20.47 28.04
C PHE A 606 22.46 20.45 27.02
N VAL A 607 23.70 20.58 27.46
CA VAL A 607 24.87 20.75 26.59
C VAL A 607 25.96 19.75 26.97
N SER A 608 26.48 19.01 25.99
CA SER A 608 27.65 18.15 26.19
C SER A 608 28.90 18.97 26.46
N SER A 609 29.95 18.36 27.01
CA SER A 609 31.28 18.98 26.93
C SER A 609 31.71 19.13 25.48
N ALA A 610 32.58 20.10 25.21
CA ALA A 610 33.40 20.05 24.01
C ALA A 610 34.21 18.74 24.03
N ASN A 611 34.48 18.19 22.85
CA ASN A 611 35.17 16.92 22.62
C ASN A 611 34.47 15.69 23.19
N ALA A 612 33.19 15.80 23.57
CA ALA A 612 32.41 14.65 24.02
C ALA A 612 32.37 13.56 22.94
N THR A 613 32.47 12.30 23.37
CA THR A 613 32.13 11.15 22.54
C THR A 613 30.64 10.88 22.69
N ILE A 614 29.94 10.79 21.58
CA ILE A 614 28.55 10.34 21.52
C ILE A 614 28.59 8.86 21.18
N ASP A 615 28.27 8.01 22.15
CA ASP A 615 28.31 6.57 21.95
C ASP A 615 27.17 6.10 21.05
N LYS A 616 27.35 4.91 20.46
CA LYS A 616 26.28 4.19 19.76
C LYS A 616 25.08 4.04 20.70
N THR A 617 23.87 4.27 20.20
CA THR A 617 22.65 3.99 20.98
C THR A 617 22.60 2.50 21.33
N PRO A 618 22.41 2.15 22.61
CA PRO A 618 22.32 0.76 23.03
C PRO A 618 21.25 -0.01 22.23
N ASP A 619 21.57 -1.23 21.79
CA ASP A 619 20.64 -2.07 21.02
C ASP A 619 19.41 -2.50 21.85
N THR A 620 19.53 -2.47 23.19
CA THR A 620 18.44 -2.70 24.14
C THR A 620 18.42 -1.59 25.19
N GLN A 621 17.21 -1.18 25.61
CA GLN A 621 17.06 -0.22 26.70
C GLN A 621 17.71 -0.78 27.97
N GLN A 622 18.69 -0.06 28.51
CA GLN A 622 19.40 -0.42 29.73
C GLN A 622 18.66 0.22 30.91
N PRO A 623 17.94 -0.56 31.75
CA PRO A 623 17.31 0.01 32.93
C PRO A 623 18.34 0.44 33.97
N LEU A 624 17.95 1.43 34.75
CA LEU A 624 18.47 1.56 36.10
C LEU A 624 17.62 0.65 37.01
N GLU A 625 18.21 -0.43 37.49
CA GLU A 625 17.53 -1.39 38.35
C GLU A 625 17.43 -0.91 39.79
N GLY A 626 16.26 -1.09 40.39
CA GLY A 626 16.04 -1.08 41.83
C GLY A 626 15.48 -2.43 42.28
N SER A 627 15.28 -2.59 43.58
CA SER A 627 14.79 -3.84 44.19
C SER A 627 13.40 -4.26 43.67
N GLN A 628 12.38 -3.40 43.74
CA GLN A 628 11.01 -3.73 43.30
C GLN A 628 10.62 -3.16 41.93
N TYR A 629 11.33 -2.13 41.47
CA TYR A 629 11.03 -1.41 40.23
C TYR A 629 12.31 -1.13 39.46
N SER A 630 12.20 -1.02 38.14
CA SER A 630 13.28 -0.60 37.25
C SER A 630 12.85 0.63 36.47
N MET A 631 13.76 1.59 36.31
CA MET A 631 13.54 2.81 35.54
C MET A 631 14.23 2.72 34.18
N TYR A 632 13.52 3.02 33.11
CA TYR A 632 14.02 2.96 31.74
C TYR A 632 13.97 4.35 31.12
N GLY A 633 14.94 4.66 30.27
CA GLY A 633 14.87 5.80 29.37
C GLY A 633 14.51 5.37 27.95
N THR A 634 13.89 6.26 27.17
CA THR A 634 13.69 6.05 25.73
C THR A 634 14.18 7.24 24.91
N LEU A 635 14.62 6.97 23.69
CA LEU A 635 15.01 7.97 22.69
C LEU A 635 14.10 7.93 21.44
N SER A 636 13.10 7.06 21.45
CA SER A 636 12.01 6.97 20.46
C SER A 636 10.67 6.95 21.20
N ASP A 637 9.56 7.11 20.49
CA ASP A 637 8.26 6.76 21.07
C ASP A 637 8.26 5.27 21.46
N TYR A 638 7.71 4.98 22.65
CA TYR A 638 7.61 3.62 23.18
C TYR A 638 6.25 3.44 23.85
N GLN A 639 5.59 2.35 23.52
CA GLN A 639 4.29 1.95 24.07
C GLN A 639 4.36 0.49 24.48
N ALA A 640 3.86 0.19 25.67
CA ALA A 640 3.71 -1.16 26.17
C ALA A 640 2.67 -1.16 27.31
N ASP A 641 2.20 -2.35 27.68
CA ASP A 641 1.34 -2.51 28.85
C ASP A 641 2.15 -2.43 30.14
N ASN A 642 1.45 -2.08 31.23
CA ASN A 642 1.99 -2.03 32.59
C ASN A 642 3.18 -1.07 32.74
N LEU A 643 3.13 0.07 32.06
CA LEU A 643 4.09 1.15 32.25
C LEU A 643 3.63 2.09 33.35
N TYR A 644 4.56 2.39 34.26
CA TYR A 644 4.39 3.45 35.24
C TYR A 644 4.86 4.76 34.63
N LEU A 645 3.92 5.66 34.36
CA LEU A 645 4.19 6.96 33.71
C LEU A 645 4.05 8.10 34.73
N LEU A 646 4.90 9.11 34.58
CA LEU A 646 4.91 10.25 35.48
C LEU A 646 3.63 11.08 35.30
N TYR A 647 2.85 11.19 36.37
CA TYR A 647 1.70 12.05 36.48
C TYR A 647 1.97 13.20 37.45
N ASN A 648 1.51 14.39 37.09
CA ASN A 648 1.59 15.60 37.92
C ASN A 648 0.16 16.08 38.19
N GLU A 649 -0.28 15.97 39.45
CA GLU A 649 -1.57 16.45 39.91
C GLU A 649 -1.65 17.98 39.88
N LYS A 650 -2.81 18.50 39.50
CA LYS A 650 -3.06 19.94 39.41
C LYS A 650 -4.33 20.34 40.12
N THR A 651 -4.27 21.44 40.87
CA THR A 651 -5.44 22.16 41.35
C THR A 651 -5.41 23.57 40.76
N GLY A 652 -6.29 23.86 39.80
CA GLY A 652 -6.19 25.06 38.98
C GLY A 652 -4.89 25.08 38.15
N SER A 653 -4.06 26.11 38.30
CA SER A 653 -2.76 26.24 37.61
C SER A 653 -1.56 25.73 38.42
N THR A 654 -1.78 25.29 39.67
CA THR A 654 -0.74 24.86 40.60
C THR A 654 -0.57 23.34 40.57
N ILE A 655 0.68 22.87 40.51
CA ILE A 655 1.00 21.45 40.72
C ILE A 655 0.96 21.16 42.22
N THR A 656 0.18 20.16 42.63
CA THR A 656 -0.02 19.80 44.05
C THR A 656 0.63 18.48 44.45
N GLY A 657 0.99 17.64 43.49
CA GLY A 657 1.60 16.34 43.73
C GLY A 657 2.17 15.71 42.46
N SER A 658 2.99 14.68 42.62
CA SER A 658 3.44 13.85 41.52
C SER A 658 3.54 12.39 41.96
N SER A 659 3.29 11.50 41.02
CA SER A 659 3.40 10.05 41.21
C SER A 659 3.68 9.40 39.88
N PHE A 660 4.07 8.13 39.91
CA PHE A 660 3.95 7.31 38.73
C PHE A 660 2.65 6.51 38.79
N GLU A 661 1.88 6.52 37.71
CA GLU A 661 0.61 5.81 37.62
C GLU A 661 0.73 4.66 36.64
N LEU A 662 0.11 3.54 36.97
CA LEU A 662 0.13 2.34 36.13
C LEU A 662 -0.87 2.50 34.97
N TYR A 663 -0.36 2.40 33.75
CA TYR A 663 -1.18 2.34 32.55
C TYR A 663 -1.29 0.89 32.09
N ALA A 664 -2.46 0.29 32.31
CA ALA A 664 -2.75 -1.09 31.95
C ALA A 664 -3.02 -1.28 30.44
N ASP A 665 -3.52 -0.25 29.75
CA ASP A 665 -3.99 -0.31 28.35
C ASP A 665 -3.03 0.39 27.38
N GLY A 666 -1.73 0.06 27.42
CA GLY A 666 -0.76 0.58 26.44
C GLY A 666 -0.33 2.05 26.62
N GLY A 667 0.12 2.43 27.82
CA GLY A 667 0.68 3.77 28.09
C GLY A 667 1.84 4.13 27.15
N GLY A 668 1.91 5.39 26.72
CA GLY A 668 2.94 5.90 25.80
C GLY A 668 3.94 6.83 26.44
N VAL A 669 5.22 6.67 26.10
CA VAL A 669 6.30 7.55 26.55
C VAL A 669 7.11 8.04 25.34
N HIS A 670 7.36 9.35 25.31
CA HIS A 670 7.97 10.04 24.18
C HIS A 670 9.51 10.01 24.22
N PRO A 671 10.23 10.30 23.11
CA PRO A 671 11.69 10.42 23.08
C PRO A 671 12.26 11.30 24.19
N PHE A 672 13.43 10.97 24.73
CA PHE A 672 14.12 11.71 25.81
C PHE A 672 13.42 11.70 27.18
N ARG A 673 12.45 10.79 27.39
CA ARG A 673 11.74 10.61 28.67
C ARG A 673 12.12 9.29 29.31
N ALA A 674 11.66 9.12 30.53
CA ALA A 674 11.84 7.90 31.29
C ALA A 674 10.49 7.41 31.83
N TYR A 675 10.44 6.12 32.17
CA TYR A 675 9.28 5.43 32.70
C TYR A 675 9.74 4.34 33.67
N ILE A 676 8.80 3.77 34.44
CA ILE A 676 9.08 2.72 35.42
C ILE A 676 8.34 1.42 35.04
N LYS A 677 8.93 0.27 35.38
CA LYS A 677 8.28 -1.06 35.35
C LYS A 677 8.46 -1.76 36.69
N GLY A 678 7.49 -2.56 37.08
CA GLY A 678 7.59 -3.42 38.27
C GLY A 678 8.39 -4.69 37.97
N ASN A 679 9.23 -5.11 38.91
CA ASN A 679 10.08 -6.31 38.79
C ASN A 679 9.44 -7.56 39.43
N THR A 680 8.32 -7.40 40.14
CA THR A 680 7.59 -8.48 40.83
C THR A 680 6.10 -8.40 40.53
N SER A 681 5.35 -9.49 40.70
CA SER A 681 3.90 -9.51 40.51
C SER A 681 3.17 -8.47 41.37
N ALA A 682 3.59 -8.29 42.62
CA ALA A 682 3.05 -7.26 43.51
C ALA A 682 3.33 -5.85 42.96
N ALA A 683 4.58 -5.59 42.55
CA ALA A 683 5.00 -4.32 41.95
C ALA A 683 4.36 -4.04 40.58
N MET A 684 3.91 -5.04 39.83
CA MET A 684 3.17 -4.85 38.58
C MET A 684 1.68 -4.53 38.79
N SER A 685 1.17 -4.70 40.00
CA SER A 685 -0.25 -4.52 40.33
C SER A 685 -0.57 -3.26 41.13
N ALA A 686 0.45 -2.50 41.55
CA ALA A 686 0.24 -1.26 42.29
C ALA A 686 -0.35 -0.19 41.34
N PRO A 687 -1.51 0.40 41.62
CA PRO A 687 -2.11 1.38 40.71
C PRO A 687 -1.29 2.67 40.62
N ARG A 688 -0.55 2.98 41.69
CA ARG A 688 0.19 4.24 41.86
C ARG A 688 1.44 4.01 42.68
N LEU A 689 2.54 4.62 42.25
CA LEU A 689 3.81 4.69 42.99
C LEU A 689 3.99 6.10 43.52
N VAL A 690 4.01 6.22 44.84
CA VAL A 690 4.30 7.49 45.50
C VAL A 690 5.80 7.72 45.49
N ILE A 691 6.21 8.92 45.10
CA ILE A 691 7.61 9.35 45.16
C ILE A 691 7.91 9.73 46.61
N LYS A 692 8.70 8.91 47.31
CA LYS A 692 9.13 9.25 48.66
C LYS A 692 10.30 10.20 48.65
N GLY A 693 10.23 11.16 49.56
CA GLY A 693 11.35 12.03 49.86
C GLY A 693 12.46 11.26 50.56
N GLY A 694 13.72 11.54 50.19
CA GLY A 694 14.83 11.20 51.06
C GLY A 694 14.80 12.05 52.33
N ASP A 695 15.58 11.67 53.34
CA ASP A 695 15.67 12.30 54.68
C ASP A 695 16.10 13.79 54.68
N ASP A 696 16.27 14.42 53.51
CA ASP A 696 16.78 15.78 53.32
C ASP A 696 15.70 16.88 53.38
N GLY A 697 14.41 16.52 53.49
CA GLY A 697 13.29 17.47 53.64
C GLY A 697 13.12 18.46 52.48
N ALA A 698 13.82 18.26 51.37
CA ALA A 698 13.96 19.23 50.28
C ALA A 698 13.23 18.77 49.00
N THR A 699 12.16 17.99 49.12
CA THR A 699 11.65 17.19 47.99
C THR A 699 10.78 17.95 47.02
N GLY A 700 10.47 19.22 47.29
CA GLY A 700 9.66 20.08 46.42
C GLY A 700 8.24 19.55 46.17
N ILE A 701 7.87 18.41 46.74
CA ILE A 701 6.57 17.74 46.63
C ILE A 701 6.27 17.18 48.01
N ARG A 702 5.15 17.62 48.59
CA ARG A 702 4.59 16.98 49.79
C ARG A 702 4.28 15.55 49.39
N GLU A 703 4.71 14.58 50.20
CA GLU A 703 4.17 13.22 50.12
C GLU A 703 2.68 13.34 49.82
N ALA A 704 2.21 12.73 48.73
CA ALA A 704 0.79 12.50 48.60
C ALA A 704 0.44 11.50 49.69
N SER A 705 0.31 11.99 50.93
CA SER A 705 -0.41 11.32 51.98
C SER A 705 -1.72 10.89 51.34
N VAL A 706 -2.06 9.61 51.49
CA VAL A 706 -3.26 8.96 50.99
C VAL A 706 -4.49 9.83 51.29
N GLY A 707 -4.74 10.79 50.41
CA GLY A 707 -5.91 11.63 50.40
C GLY A 707 -6.86 10.92 49.47
N ALA A 708 -7.86 10.27 50.04
CA ALA A 708 -9.00 9.76 49.31
C ALA A 708 -9.72 10.93 48.61
N SER A 709 -9.20 11.43 47.48
CA SER A 709 -9.89 12.34 46.57
C SER A 709 -9.09 12.55 45.27
N SER A 710 -8.86 11.51 44.48
CA SER A 710 -8.96 11.71 43.03
C SER A 710 -10.34 11.20 42.63
N THR A 711 -11.28 12.12 42.47
CA THR A 711 -12.61 11.86 41.90
C THR A 711 -12.56 11.57 40.40
N GLU A 712 -11.40 11.20 39.85
CA GLU A 712 -11.29 10.76 38.47
C GLU A 712 -11.54 9.26 38.40
N VAL A 713 -12.75 8.94 37.99
CA VAL A 713 -13.21 7.61 37.63
C VAL A 713 -12.30 7.05 36.52
N PRO A 714 -11.60 5.92 36.76
CA PRO A 714 -10.85 5.24 35.72
C PRO A 714 -11.75 4.85 34.54
N ALA A 715 -11.22 4.88 33.32
CA ALA A 715 -11.94 4.50 32.09
C ALA A 715 -12.69 3.15 32.24
N VAL A 716 -12.09 2.24 32.99
CA VAL A 716 -12.69 1.00 33.47
C VAL A 716 -12.29 0.78 34.93
N SER A 717 -13.27 0.47 35.77
CA SER A 717 -13.13 0.22 37.20
C SER A 717 -13.42 -1.24 37.53
N TYR A 718 -12.71 -1.78 38.51
CA TYR A 718 -12.81 -3.20 38.90
C TYR A 718 -13.32 -3.32 40.34
N VAL A 719 -14.34 -4.15 40.52
CA VAL A 719 -14.98 -4.41 41.82
C VAL A 719 -14.63 -5.82 42.25
N TYR A 720 -13.92 -5.95 43.36
CA TYR A 720 -13.54 -7.22 43.97
C TYR A 720 -14.27 -7.44 45.29
N SER A 721 -14.50 -8.71 45.65
CA SER A 721 -14.85 -9.08 47.03
C SER A 721 -13.64 -8.92 47.96
N ILE A 722 -13.88 -8.90 49.27
CA ILE A 722 -12.83 -8.71 50.28
C ILE A 722 -11.79 -9.85 50.31
N ASP A 723 -12.14 -11.03 49.81
CA ASP A 723 -11.26 -12.18 49.61
C ASP A 723 -10.51 -12.15 48.26
N GLY A 724 -10.65 -11.08 47.48
CA GLY A 724 -9.86 -10.81 46.27
C GLY A 724 -10.44 -11.37 44.97
N ARG A 725 -11.68 -11.87 44.96
CA ARG A 725 -12.33 -12.37 43.73
C ARG A 725 -12.92 -11.21 42.92
N LEU A 726 -12.61 -11.13 41.62
CA LEU A 726 -13.24 -10.14 40.74
C LEU A 726 -14.73 -10.44 40.60
N LEU A 727 -15.57 -9.45 40.93
CA LEU A 727 -17.02 -9.56 40.86
C LEU A 727 -17.59 -8.88 39.61
N ARG A 728 -17.05 -7.71 39.26
CA ARG A 728 -17.54 -6.93 38.12
C ARG A 728 -16.47 -5.98 37.58
N THR A 729 -16.54 -5.73 36.29
CA THR A 729 -15.82 -4.67 35.57
C THR A 729 -16.83 -3.59 35.17
N VAL A 730 -16.53 -2.32 35.44
CA VAL A 730 -17.47 -1.20 35.35
C VAL A 730 -16.85 -0.09 34.49
N PRO A 731 -17.39 0.22 33.30
CA PRO A 731 -16.90 1.34 32.50
C PRO A 731 -17.13 2.67 33.21
N ALA A 732 -16.34 3.69 32.88
CA ALA A 732 -16.43 5.01 33.51
C ALA A 732 -17.85 5.61 33.50
N SER A 733 -18.63 5.34 32.43
CA SER A 733 -20.02 5.77 32.29
C SER A 733 -20.99 5.17 33.32
N GLU A 734 -20.63 4.05 33.95
CA GLU A 734 -21.48 3.32 34.91
C GLU A 734 -20.89 3.32 36.33
N TYR A 735 -19.84 4.11 36.58
CA TYR A 735 -19.13 4.07 37.86
C TYR A 735 -20.01 4.41 39.07
N GLU A 736 -21.02 5.26 38.92
CA GLU A 736 -21.95 5.55 40.02
C GLU A 736 -22.74 4.31 40.47
N GLN A 737 -22.93 3.33 39.59
CA GLN A 737 -23.66 2.07 39.82
C GLN A 737 -22.72 0.89 40.11
N ARG A 738 -21.44 1.17 40.39
CA ARG A 738 -20.41 0.12 40.54
C ARG A 738 -20.69 -0.89 41.66
N LEU A 739 -21.49 -0.51 42.66
CA LEU A 739 -21.88 -1.36 43.78
C LEU A 739 -23.33 -1.88 43.69
N ASP A 740 -24.08 -1.50 42.65
CA ASP A 740 -25.49 -1.86 42.55
C ASP A 740 -25.67 -3.37 42.37
N GLY A 741 -26.58 -3.93 43.17
CA GLY A 741 -26.90 -5.36 43.16
C GLY A 741 -25.94 -6.26 43.93
N LEU A 742 -24.91 -5.71 44.58
CA LEU A 742 -24.05 -6.46 45.50
C LEU A 742 -24.70 -6.62 46.88
N GLU A 743 -24.42 -7.74 47.56
CA GLU A 743 -24.89 -7.97 48.93
C GLU A 743 -24.24 -7.01 49.92
N ARG A 744 -24.80 -6.89 51.14
CA ARG A 744 -24.19 -6.07 52.20
C ARG A 744 -22.78 -6.58 52.53
N GLY A 745 -21.80 -5.69 52.45
CA GLY A 745 -20.40 -6.08 52.65
C GLY A 745 -19.40 -5.00 52.32
N ILE A 746 -18.12 -5.36 52.45
CA ILE A 746 -16.99 -4.51 52.06
C ILE A 746 -16.43 -5.05 50.74
N TYR A 747 -16.30 -4.17 49.77
CA TYR A 747 -15.78 -4.47 48.44
C TYR A 747 -14.55 -3.61 48.16
N ILE A 748 -13.68 -4.08 47.29
CA ILE A 748 -12.50 -3.34 46.87
C ILE A 748 -12.77 -2.82 45.45
N VAL A 749 -12.99 -1.52 45.32
CA VAL A 749 -13.17 -0.83 44.04
C VAL A 749 -11.90 -0.05 43.75
N ASN A 750 -11.18 -0.40 42.67
CA ASN A 750 -9.95 0.29 42.29
C ASN A 750 -8.93 0.45 43.44
N GLY A 751 -8.84 -0.58 44.31
CA GLY A 751 -7.96 -0.57 45.48
C GLY A 751 -8.51 0.14 46.73
N VAL A 752 -9.71 0.73 46.66
CA VAL A 752 -10.38 1.42 47.77
C VAL A 752 -11.45 0.52 48.38
N LYS A 753 -11.51 0.44 49.71
CA LYS A 753 -12.60 -0.25 50.41
C LYS A 753 -13.87 0.59 50.35
N GLU A 754 -14.88 0.06 49.70
CA GLU A 754 -16.22 0.64 49.65
C GLU A 754 -17.23 -0.27 50.35
N VAL A 755 -18.22 0.33 51.01
CA VAL A 755 -19.18 -0.40 51.86
C VAL A 755 -20.56 -0.34 51.23
N VAL A 756 -21.15 -1.52 50.97
CA VAL A 756 -22.56 -1.67 50.62
C VAL A 756 -23.34 -1.84 51.93
N ARG A 757 -24.15 -0.83 52.26
CA ARG A 757 -24.86 -0.69 53.54
C ARG A 757 -26.22 -1.36 53.58
#